data_AF-A0A1L6QZY1-F1
#
_entry.id   AF-A0A1L6QZY1-F1
#
_cell.length_a   1.000
_cell.length_b   1.000
_cell.length_c   1.000
_cell.angle_alpha   90.00
_cell.angle_beta   90.00
_cell.angle_gamma   90.00
#
_symmetry.space_group_name_H-M   'P 1'
#
loop_
_entity.id
_entity.type
_entity.pdbx_description
1 polymer ?
#
loop_
_entity_poly.entity_id
_entity_poly.type
_entity_poly.pdbx_seq_one_letter_code
_entity_poly.pdbx_strand_id
1 'polypeptide(L)'
;MKNFKNRFLPTLALALGLAISGCSSDDDFERLDGDDPTPTPEGTELNGNLEDDRVLDASEIYNLTGVYSVESGATLTIPAGTEIVADTDEDATGVYIVVQKGGMIDIQGTSSAPVVMRSSNGERGSWGGLVIAGDAESTAGVDATAEVGGIIYGGSNSEDNSGSIEYLVLSDAGAQINSESQYNGISLYAVGSETTIENIAILNGSDDGIEFFGGSVAATNLYLENNEDDAVDWTEGWNGTITNTYVLHSIENFSTAIEADGVDGNPTIENFTAVSSTGGVALQFKAQSGATITGLSLSGYDTALDIAEETRTDLSGIQLNGATAELDLDYSEAQTVDPAMFDWVDNRGRVSVLPGTIDEDFSLDGNSEYIINGVVSVEEGATLTIPAGTKITARSDDNDDGTSIYLVVQKGAMIDIQGTEEKPVVMSSTSGAPGSWGGLVIAGNAETTAGIDATAEVGGIIYGGDDPEDNSGSIEYLILADAGAQINSESQYNGLSLYAVGSETNIENIAILNGSDDGVEFFGGSVSATNLYLENNEDDAVDWTEGWNGAVTNTYVYHTIENFSTAIEADGVNGNPTVENFTAVSETGGVALQFKAQSGATITGLSLSGYETAIDIAEETRTDLSGIQIEGETATLEDTYETDATVDVAMFSWVE
;
A
#
# COMPACT_ATOMS: atom_id res chain seq x y z
N MET A 1 5.13 -45.30 72.10
CA MET A 1 4.94 -45.89 73.46
C MET A 1 3.53 -45.58 73.97
N LYS A 2 3.12 -46.20 75.10
CA LYS A 2 1.97 -45.86 76.00
C LYS A 2 1.56 -44.36 76.00
N ASN A 3 0.30 -43.94 76.24
CA ASN A 3 -0.95 -44.66 76.54
C ASN A 3 -2.22 -43.75 76.48
N PHE A 4 -3.32 -44.28 75.93
CA PHE A 4 -4.71 -44.30 76.45
C PHE A 4 -5.48 -43.06 77.03
N LYS A 5 -6.75 -42.98 76.57
CA LYS A 5 -8.05 -42.82 77.31
C LYS A 5 -8.70 -41.44 77.55
N ASN A 6 -9.74 -41.23 76.74
CA ASN A 6 -11.04 -40.56 76.95
C ASN A 6 -11.53 -40.33 78.39
N ARG A 7 -12.38 -39.30 78.55
CA ARG A 7 -13.56 -39.33 79.43
C ARG A 7 -14.83 -38.81 78.73
N PHE A 8 -15.97 -39.38 79.10
CA PHE A 8 -17.33 -39.03 78.68
C PHE A 8 -17.95 -37.94 79.57
N LEU A 9 -18.89 -37.13 79.06
CA LEU A 9 -20.35 -37.28 79.31
C LEU A 9 -21.18 -36.38 78.34
N PRO A 10 -22.51 -36.61 78.14
CA PRO A 10 -23.26 -36.09 76.97
C PRO A 10 -24.54 -35.26 77.29
N THR A 11 -25.37 -35.03 76.25
CA THR A 11 -26.76 -34.46 76.22
C THR A 11 -26.87 -32.95 76.52
N LEU A 12 -27.74 -32.14 75.88
CA LEU A 12 -28.73 -32.27 74.77
C LEU A 12 -28.77 -30.88 74.06
N ALA A 13 -29.41 -30.53 72.93
CA ALA A 13 -30.38 -31.08 71.94
C ALA A 13 -30.28 -30.15 70.67
N LEU A 14 -30.98 -30.22 69.52
CA LEU A 14 -31.84 -31.20 68.79
C LEU A 14 -32.13 -30.60 67.38
N ALA A 15 -31.95 -31.37 66.29
CA ALA A 15 -32.25 -31.01 64.88
C ALA A 15 -31.39 -29.84 64.28
N LEU A 16 -31.22 -29.69 62.96
CA LEU A 16 -31.79 -30.37 61.78
C LEU A 16 -30.73 -30.43 60.64
N GLY A 17 -30.86 -31.33 59.65
CA GLY A 17 -30.25 -31.16 58.32
C GLY A 17 -28.83 -31.70 58.07
N LEU A 18 -28.72 -33.01 57.82
CA LEU A 18 -27.63 -33.68 57.06
C LEU A 18 -28.27 -34.12 55.71
N ALA A 19 -27.60 -34.23 54.56
CA ALA A 19 -26.19 -34.03 54.16
C ALA A 19 -26.05 -34.06 52.61
N ILE A 20 -24.84 -33.73 52.09
CA ILE A 20 -24.26 -34.03 50.74
C ILE A 20 -25.04 -33.56 49.49
N SER A 21 -24.41 -33.30 48.32
CA SER A 21 -23.01 -33.47 47.87
C SER A 21 -22.68 -32.50 46.73
N GLY A 22 -21.38 -32.27 46.45
CA GLY A 22 -20.91 -31.77 45.16
C GLY A 22 -19.81 -30.71 45.27
N CYS A 23 -18.85 -30.74 44.35
CA CYS A 23 -18.06 -29.57 43.98
C CYS A 23 -18.53 -29.12 42.60
N SER A 24 -18.68 -27.81 42.41
CA SER A 24 -18.47 -27.13 41.13
C SER A 24 -17.39 -26.08 41.36
N SER A 25 -16.76 -25.63 40.28
CA SER A 25 -15.88 -24.47 40.26
C SER A 25 -16.65 -23.35 39.59
N ASP A 26 -17.23 -22.48 40.41
CA ASP A 26 -18.00 -21.33 39.98
C ASP A 26 -17.25 -20.10 40.52
N ASP A 27 -16.35 -19.53 39.72
CA ASP A 27 -15.70 -18.25 40.02
C ASP A 27 -16.66 -17.14 39.51
N ASP A 28 -17.68 -16.84 40.32
CA ASP A 28 -18.64 -15.76 40.05
C ASP A 28 -17.91 -14.40 39.99
N PHE A 29 -18.07 -13.66 38.89
CA PHE A 29 -17.63 -12.27 38.80
C PHE A 29 -18.39 -11.41 39.83
N GLU A 30 -17.68 -10.77 40.76
CA GLU A 30 -18.31 -9.89 41.75
C GLU A 30 -18.70 -8.54 41.11
N ARG A 31 -20.02 -8.31 41.04
CA ARG A 31 -20.64 -7.02 40.68
C ARG A 31 -20.15 -5.89 41.60
N LEU A 32 -19.61 -4.82 41.01
CA LEU A 32 -19.22 -3.61 41.73
C LEU A 32 -20.45 -2.83 42.24
N ASP A 33 -20.65 -2.81 43.57
CA ASP A 33 -21.57 -1.93 44.31
C ASP A 33 -20.87 -1.59 45.66
N GLY A 34 -20.18 -0.43 45.78
CA GLY A 34 -19.09 -0.31 46.79
C GLY A 34 -18.84 0.99 47.59
N ASP A 35 -19.29 2.18 47.17
CA ASP A 35 -19.33 3.42 47.99
C ASP A 35 -18.07 3.74 48.85
N ASP A 36 -16.92 3.97 48.21
CA ASP A 36 -15.75 4.65 48.80
C ASP A 36 -15.27 5.71 47.78
N PRO A 37 -15.13 7.00 48.12
CA PRO A 37 -14.85 8.05 47.13
C PRO A 37 -13.43 7.97 46.61
N THR A 38 -13.28 7.42 45.40
CA THR A 38 -12.04 7.44 44.61
C THR A 38 -11.54 8.88 44.50
N PRO A 39 -10.26 9.18 44.80
CA PRO A 39 -9.76 10.54 44.68
C PRO A 39 -9.76 10.96 43.22
N THR A 40 -10.25 12.17 42.92
CA THR A 40 -10.16 12.79 41.59
C THR A 40 -8.72 12.68 41.06
N PRO A 41 -8.48 12.10 39.88
CA PRO A 41 -7.14 11.79 39.41
C PRO A 41 -6.34 13.07 39.06
N GLU A 42 -5.55 13.56 40.03
CA GLU A 42 -4.58 14.64 39.85
C GLU A 42 -3.24 14.11 39.32
N GLY A 43 -2.76 14.67 38.20
CA GLY A 43 -1.46 14.34 37.61
C GLY A 43 -1.54 14.04 36.11
N THR A 44 -0.51 13.36 35.61
CA THR A 44 -0.39 12.88 34.22
C THR A 44 -0.71 11.39 34.05
N GLU A 45 -1.03 10.71 35.14
CA GLU A 45 -1.53 9.33 35.13
C GLU A 45 -3.05 9.32 34.84
N LEU A 46 -3.49 8.43 33.95
CA LEU A 46 -4.88 8.17 33.63
C LEU A 46 -5.20 6.72 34.01
N ASN A 47 -5.99 6.55 35.08
CA ASN A 47 -6.41 5.27 35.64
C ASN A 47 -7.62 5.51 36.55
N GLY A 48 -8.58 4.59 36.58
CA GLY A 48 -9.78 4.66 37.41
C GLY A 48 -10.86 5.62 36.89
N ASN A 49 -11.81 5.94 37.77
CA ASN A 49 -13.05 6.63 37.43
C ASN A 49 -12.92 8.17 37.55
N LEU A 50 -13.54 8.89 36.61
CA LEU A 50 -13.65 10.33 36.59
C LEU A 50 -15.11 10.75 36.88
N GLU A 51 -15.37 11.19 38.10
CA GLU A 51 -16.72 11.58 38.59
C GLU A 51 -17.06 13.08 38.45
N ASP A 52 -16.08 13.92 38.10
CA ASP A 52 -16.19 15.39 37.94
C ASP A 52 -15.47 15.81 36.64
N ASP A 53 -15.83 16.95 36.03
CA ASP A 53 -15.18 17.46 34.80
C ASP A 53 -13.65 17.63 34.95
N ARG A 54 -12.87 17.13 33.97
CA ARG A 54 -11.40 17.30 33.88
C ARG A 54 -10.98 17.81 32.51
N VAL A 55 -10.15 18.85 32.52
CA VAL A 55 -9.44 19.35 31.33
C VAL A 55 -7.97 18.96 31.46
N LEU A 56 -7.39 18.37 30.41
CA LEU A 56 -5.96 18.03 30.37
C LEU A 56 -5.08 19.26 30.01
N ASP A 57 -3.80 19.21 30.37
CA ASP A 57 -2.81 20.25 30.02
C ASP A 57 -1.92 19.76 28.87
N ALA A 58 -2.13 20.30 27.67
CA ALA A 58 -1.38 19.95 26.45
C ALA A 58 0.12 20.33 26.47
N SER A 59 0.67 20.75 27.61
CA SER A 59 2.12 20.87 27.82
C SER A 59 2.75 19.67 28.56
N GLU A 60 1.94 18.69 28.98
CA GLU A 60 2.34 17.44 29.61
C GLU A 60 2.00 16.23 28.72
N ILE A 61 2.74 15.13 28.86
CA ILE A 61 2.42 13.83 28.25
C ILE A 61 1.68 12.98 29.28
N TYR A 62 0.54 12.42 28.89
CA TYR A 62 -0.30 11.58 29.74
C TYR A 62 0.02 10.10 29.54
N ASN A 63 -0.07 9.32 30.62
CA ASN A 63 0.22 7.89 30.63
C ASN A 63 -1.04 7.16 31.08
N LEU A 64 -1.63 6.36 30.19
CA LEU A 64 -2.81 5.54 30.44
C LEU A 64 -2.34 4.19 30.97
N THR A 65 -2.49 3.97 32.28
CA THR A 65 -1.91 2.81 33.01
C THR A 65 -2.96 1.78 33.41
N GLY A 66 -4.15 1.87 32.83
CA GLY A 66 -5.30 1.04 33.14
C GLY A 66 -6.59 1.65 32.58
N VAL A 67 -7.74 1.06 32.90
CA VAL A 67 -9.05 1.56 32.49
C VAL A 67 -9.26 2.97 33.02
N TYR A 68 -9.50 3.93 32.12
CA TYR A 68 -9.86 5.30 32.48
C TYR A 68 -11.32 5.59 32.10
N SER A 69 -12.20 5.61 33.11
CA SER A 69 -13.66 5.60 32.94
C SER A 69 -14.24 6.99 33.19
N VAL A 70 -14.81 7.62 32.16
CA VAL A 70 -15.54 8.89 32.27
C VAL A 70 -16.99 8.59 32.67
N GLU A 71 -17.34 8.91 33.91
CA GLU A 71 -18.62 8.50 34.51
C GLU A 71 -19.80 9.39 34.09
N SER A 72 -21.01 8.88 34.34
CA SER A 72 -22.26 9.54 33.98
C SER A 72 -22.38 10.94 34.61
N GLY A 73 -22.36 11.98 33.78
CA GLY A 73 -22.40 13.39 34.17
C GLY A 73 -21.04 14.11 34.29
N ALA A 74 -19.92 13.46 33.95
CA ALA A 74 -18.59 14.06 33.89
C ALA A 74 -18.09 14.25 32.45
N THR A 75 -17.25 15.27 32.22
CA THR A 75 -16.63 15.57 30.92
C THR A 75 -15.11 15.42 30.96
N LEU A 76 -14.52 14.75 29.96
CA LEU A 76 -13.07 14.73 29.72
C LEU A 76 -12.71 15.59 28.51
N THR A 77 -12.15 16.78 28.74
CA THR A 77 -11.64 17.66 27.67
C THR A 77 -10.14 17.45 27.44
N ILE A 78 -9.76 17.19 26.18
CA ILE A 78 -8.39 16.90 25.72
C ILE A 78 -7.98 17.95 24.67
N PRO A 79 -7.17 18.98 25.03
CA PRO A 79 -6.82 20.05 24.09
C PRO A 79 -5.82 19.66 22.99
N ALA A 80 -5.84 20.38 21.87
CA ALA A 80 -4.88 20.25 20.75
C ALA A 80 -3.42 20.06 21.18
N GLY A 81 -2.74 19.08 20.59
CA GLY A 81 -1.34 18.75 20.89
C GLY A 81 -1.12 17.91 22.16
N THR A 82 -2.17 17.46 22.84
CA THR A 82 -2.03 16.51 23.95
C THR A 82 -1.65 15.13 23.42
N GLU A 83 -0.63 14.51 24.02
CA GLU A 83 -0.24 13.12 23.79
C GLU A 83 -0.67 12.26 24.99
N ILE A 84 -1.35 11.15 24.70
CA ILE A 84 -1.68 10.07 25.64
C ILE A 84 -0.98 8.80 25.17
N VAL A 85 -0.16 8.23 26.04
CA VAL A 85 0.59 7.00 25.78
C VAL A 85 0.01 5.88 26.65
N ALA A 86 -0.47 4.81 26.03
CA ALA A 86 -0.93 3.61 26.71
C ALA A 86 0.28 2.80 27.21
N ASP A 87 0.28 2.46 28.50
CA ASP A 87 1.31 1.63 29.12
C ASP A 87 1.13 0.18 28.67
N THR A 88 2.26 -0.50 28.43
CA THR A 88 2.34 -1.85 27.86
C THR A 88 3.15 -2.81 28.75
N ASP A 89 3.52 -2.37 29.97
CA ASP A 89 4.04 -3.26 31.04
C ASP A 89 2.88 -3.96 31.81
N GLU A 90 1.63 -3.53 31.62
CA GLU A 90 0.39 -4.10 32.21
C GLU A 90 -0.40 -4.98 31.21
N ASP A 91 -1.53 -5.54 31.61
CA ASP A 91 -2.41 -6.33 30.73
C ASP A 91 -3.18 -5.42 29.76
N ALA A 92 -2.90 -5.55 28.45
CA ALA A 92 -3.48 -4.73 27.38
C ALA A 92 -5.02 -4.69 27.39
N THR A 93 -5.68 -5.78 27.82
CA THR A 93 -7.15 -5.86 27.91
C THR A 93 -7.74 -4.99 29.02
N GLY A 94 -6.89 -4.50 29.93
CA GLY A 94 -7.20 -3.59 31.03
C GLY A 94 -6.72 -2.16 30.82
N VAL A 95 -6.18 -1.78 29.66
CA VAL A 95 -5.66 -0.43 29.36
C VAL A 95 -6.45 0.19 28.21
N TYR A 96 -7.47 1.01 28.51
CA TYR A 96 -8.31 1.69 27.53
C TYR A 96 -9.01 2.91 28.14
N ILE A 97 -9.53 3.79 27.30
CA ILE A 97 -10.42 4.89 27.72
C ILE A 97 -11.87 4.48 27.45
N VAL A 98 -12.77 4.67 28.41
CA VAL A 98 -14.21 4.46 28.21
C VAL A 98 -15.03 5.67 28.63
N VAL A 99 -15.94 6.10 27.76
CA VAL A 99 -17.02 7.03 28.10
C VAL A 99 -18.26 6.22 28.47
N GLN A 100 -18.63 6.25 29.75
CA GLN A 100 -19.82 5.54 30.23
C GLN A 100 -21.10 6.26 29.78
N LYS A 101 -22.22 5.53 29.79
CA LYS A 101 -23.54 6.03 29.44
C LYS A 101 -23.93 7.33 30.17
N GLY A 102 -23.92 8.44 29.43
CA GLY A 102 -24.20 9.79 29.93
C GLY A 102 -22.99 10.57 30.47
N GLY A 103 -21.77 10.05 30.34
CA GLY A 103 -20.53 10.83 30.39
C GLY A 103 -20.22 11.46 29.03
N MET A 104 -19.19 12.32 28.95
CA MET A 104 -18.81 13.02 27.71
C MET A 104 -17.30 13.11 27.50
N ILE A 105 -16.85 13.05 26.25
CA ILE A 105 -15.48 13.36 25.84
C ILE A 105 -15.44 14.55 24.88
N ASP A 106 -14.39 15.37 24.97
CA ASP A 106 -14.25 16.64 24.24
C ASP A 106 -12.81 16.77 23.74
N ILE A 107 -12.52 16.12 22.61
CA ILE A 107 -11.19 16.10 21.98
C ILE A 107 -11.11 17.30 21.02
N GLN A 108 -10.24 18.26 21.34
CA GLN A 108 -10.14 19.56 20.67
C GLN A 108 -8.85 19.68 19.87
N GLY A 109 -8.56 18.70 19.00
CA GLY A 109 -7.39 18.71 18.13
C GLY A 109 -7.42 19.82 17.08
N THR A 110 -6.33 19.94 16.32
CA THR A 110 -6.29 20.73 15.07
C THR A 110 -5.39 20.07 14.02
N SER A 111 -5.59 20.37 12.73
CA SER A 111 -4.69 19.95 11.63
C SER A 111 -3.23 20.43 11.71
N SER A 112 -2.86 21.20 12.74
CA SER A 112 -1.48 21.61 13.02
C SER A 112 -0.98 21.23 14.42
N ALA A 113 -1.82 20.53 15.18
CA ALA A 113 -1.58 19.97 16.51
C ALA A 113 -2.75 19.02 16.84
N PRO A 114 -2.79 17.80 16.27
CA PRO A 114 -3.81 16.81 16.61
C PRO A 114 -3.67 16.38 18.07
N VAL A 115 -4.68 15.68 18.59
CA VAL A 115 -4.52 14.87 19.80
C VAL A 115 -4.01 13.50 19.36
N VAL A 116 -3.06 12.94 20.10
CA VAL A 116 -2.45 11.63 19.79
C VAL A 116 -2.71 10.65 20.93
N MET A 117 -3.26 9.48 20.61
CA MET A 117 -3.42 8.33 21.51
C MET A 117 -2.71 7.12 20.90
N ARG A 118 -1.72 6.54 21.58
CA ARG A 118 -0.89 5.47 21.01
C ARG A 118 -0.32 4.54 22.08
N SER A 119 0.18 3.37 21.68
CA SER A 119 0.93 2.48 22.58
C SER A 119 2.31 3.02 22.94
N SER A 120 2.91 2.55 24.05
CA SER A 120 4.26 2.94 24.47
C SER A 120 5.37 2.32 23.61
N ASN A 121 5.13 1.11 23.09
CA ASN A 121 6.03 0.30 22.28
C ASN A 121 5.89 0.53 20.76
N GLY A 122 4.72 0.99 20.28
CA GLY A 122 4.40 1.03 18.86
C GLY A 122 4.10 -0.35 18.27
N GLU A 123 3.64 -1.30 19.10
CA GLU A 123 3.23 -2.63 18.65
C GLU A 123 1.70 -2.73 18.68
N ARG A 124 1.14 -3.22 17.56
CA ARG A 124 -0.29 -3.44 17.35
C ARG A 124 -0.91 -4.28 18.48
N GLY A 125 -2.17 -4.01 18.82
CA GLY A 125 -2.90 -4.75 19.85
C GLY A 125 -2.43 -4.55 21.29
N SER A 126 -1.57 -3.56 21.57
CA SER A 126 -0.98 -3.37 22.90
C SER A 126 -1.88 -2.65 23.90
N TRP A 127 -3.05 -2.16 23.47
CA TRP A 127 -4.06 -1.51 24.33
C TRP A 127 -5.47 -1.58 23.71
N GLY A 128 -6.50 -1.32 24.51
CA GLY A 128 -7.91 -1.50 24.12
C GLY A 128 -8.63 -0.27 23.56
N GLY A 129 -7.90 0.70 23.00
CA GLY A 129 -8.48 1.83 22.26
C GLY A 129 -9.40 2.77 23.06
N LEU A 130 -10.42 3.29 22.37
CA LEU A 130 -11.41 4.22 22.90
C LEU A 130 -12.84 3.65 22.75
N VAL A 131 -13.52 3.44 23.87
CA VAL A 131 -14.91 2.92 23.89
C VAL A 131 -15.89 4.03 24.29
N ILE A 132 -17.01 4.17 23.59
CA ILE A 132 -18.07 5.15 23.90
C ILE A 132 -19.42 4.45 24.00
N ALA A 133 -20.10 4.57 25.14
CA ALA A 133 -21.43 4.00 25.39
C ALA A 133 -22.50 5.10 25.49
N GLY A 134 -23.56 5.00 24.67
CA GLY A 134 -24.67 5.95 24.62
C GLY A 134 -26.04 5.38 25.06
N ASP A 135 -27.06 6.23 25.02
CA ASP A 135 -28.49 5.93 25.28
C ASP A 135 -29.34 5.85 23.98
N ALA A 136 -28.73 5.73 22.80
CA ALA A 136 -29.47 5.59 21.55
C ALA A 136 -30.07 4.19 21.34
N GLU A 137 -30.92 4.03 20.33
CA GLU A 137 -31.54 2.73 20.03
C GLU A 137 -30.53 1.77 19.37
N SER A 138 -30.39 0.56 19.93
CA SER A 138 -29.71 -0.60 19.34
C SER A 138 -30.69 -1.78 19.29
N THR A 139 -30.50 -2.73 18.36
CA THR A 139 -31.32 -3.95 18.31
C THR A 139 -30.99 -4.97 19.40
N ALA A 140 -29.87 -4.86 20.12
CA ALA A 140 -29.62 -5.59 21.37
C ALA A 140 -30.55 -5.08 22.50
N GLY A 141 -30.87 -3.79 22.50
CA GLY A 141 -31.97 -3.21 23.27
C GLY A 141 -31.56 -2.09 24.24
N VAL A 142 -32.22 -2.06 25.40
CA VAL A 142 -32.04 -1.05 26.45
C VAL A 142 -31.23 -1.63 27.60
N ASP A 143 -30.21 -0.90 28.04
CA ASP A 143 -29.25 -1.33 29.07
C ASP A 143 -28.64 -2.71 28.75
N ALA A 144 -28.23 -2.86 27.48
CA ALA A 144 -27.43 -3.97 26.99
C ALA A 144 -26.02 -3.95 27.61
N THR A 145 -25.28 -5.05 27.48
CA THR A 145 -23.93 -5.19 28.04
C THR A 145 -22.96 -5.52 26.92
N ALA A 146 -21.97 -4.67 26.69
CA ALA A 146 -20.92 -4.88 25.70
C ALA A 146 -20.11 -6.13 26.05
N GLU A 147 -19.55 -6.80 25.05
CA GLU A 147 -18.62 -7.92 25.29
C GLU A 147 -17.34 -7.46 25.99
N VAL A 148 -16.92 -6.22 25.70
CA VAL A 148 -15.75 -5.58 26.31
C VAL A 148 -16.13 -4.86 27.61
N GLY A 149 -15.26 -4.96 28.62
CA GLY A 149 -15.36 -4.24 29.90
C GLY A 149 -16.59 -4.50 30.80
N GLY A 150 -17.63 -5.19 30.32
CA GLY A 150 -18.94 -5.27 30.98
C GLY A 150 -19.72 -3.95 30.96
N ILE A 151 -19.44 -3.10 29.97
CA ILE A 151 -19.98 -1.73 29.83
C ILE A 151 -21.47 -1.76 29.49
N ILE A 152 -22.26 -0.84 30.05
CA ILE A 152 -23.72 -0.77 29.83
C ILE A 152 -24.07 0.33 28.83
N TYR A 153 -24.79 -0.03 27.78
CA TYR A 153 -25.14 0.84 26.65
C TYR A 153 -26.59 0.61 26.16
N GLY A 154 -27.05 1.40 25.20
CA GLY A 154 -28.31 1.19 24.50
C GLY A 154 -29.53 1.68 25.29
N GLY A 155 -30.49 2.28 24.61
CA GLY A 155 -31.55 3.07 25.23
C GLY A 155 -32.71 3.42 24.30
N SER A 156 -33.14 4.68 24.35
CA SER A 156 -34.30 5.18 23.58
C SER A 156 -34.17 6.63 23.13
N ASN A 157 -32.94 7.17 23.12
CA ASN A 157 -32.63 8.53 22.74
C ASN A 157 -31.72 8.56 21.50
N SER A 158 -32.29 8.54 20.29
CA SER A 158 -31.51 8.73 19.06
C SER A 158 -30.80 10.09 19.00
N GLU A 159 -31.26 11.08 19.76
CA GLU A 159 -30.66 12.41 19.94
C GLU A 159 -29.74 12.43 21.19
N ASP A 160 -29.05 11.32 21.49
CA ASP A 160 -28.06 11.24 22.58
C ASP A 160 -26.71 11.88 22.19
N ASN A 161 -25.99 12.35 23.20
CA ASN A 161 -24.77 13.15 23.05
C ASN A 161 -23.68 12.67 24.00
N SER A 162 -22.69 11.95 23.46
CA SER A 162 -21.50 11.50 24.18
C SER A 162 -20.30 12.47 24.05
N GLY A 163 -20.52 13.65 23.46
CA GLY A 163 -19.53 14.71 23.30
C GLY A 163 -19.05 14.95 21.86
N SER A 164 -17.78 15.31 21.71
CA SER A 164 -17.18 15.71 20.43
C SER A 164 -15.73 15.24 20.27
N ILE A 165 -15.40 14.72 19.09
CA ILE A 165 -14.04 14.40 18.65
C ILE A 165 -13.70 15.24 17.41
N GLU A 166 -12.54 15.89 17.41
CA GLU A 166 -12.00 16.71 16.32
C GLU A 166 -10.47 16.55 16.28
N TYR A 167 -9.91 16.18 15.13
CA TYR A 167 -8.46 15.98 14.88
C TYR A 167 -7.76 15.04 15.89
N LEU A 168 -8.20 13.77 15.90
CA LEU A 168 -7.60 12.68 16.68
C LEU A 168 -6.74 11.78 15.78
N VAL A 169 -5.52 11.46 16.20
CA VAL A 169 -4.76 10.30 15.74
C VAL A 169 -4.78 9.23 16.84
N LEU A 170 -5.27 8.04 16.53
CA LEU A 170 -5.27 6.87 17.41
C LEU A 170 -4.45 5.75 16.74
N SER A 171 -3.53 5.11 17.46
CA SER A 171 -2.74 4.01 16.90
C SER A 171 -2.56 2.82 17.84
N ASP A 172 -2.26 1.66 17.24
CA ASP A 172 -1.76 0.45 17.91
C ASP A 172 -2.74 -0.24 18.89
N ALA A 173 -4.04 0.04 18.76
CA ALA A 173 -5.11 -0.66 19.47
C ALA A 173 -5.31 -2.10 18.93
N GLY A 174 -6.29 -2.85 19.45
CA GLY A 174 -6.56 -4.24 19.05
C GLY A 174 -6.30 -5.29 20.13
N ALA A 175 -6.52 -5.00 21.41
CA ALA A 175 -6.15 -5.91 22.51
C ALA A 175 -7.00 -7.19 22.56
N GLN A 176 -6.42 -8.36 22.24
CA GLN A 176 -7.13 -9.64 22.25
C GLN A 176 -7.65 -10.03 23.65
N ILE A 177 -8.97 -10.08 23.79
CA ILE A 177 -9.65 -10.52 25.02
C ILE A 177 -9.70 -12.04 25.07
N ASN A 178 -10.15 -12.68 23.99
CA ASN A 178 -10.25 -14.13 23.86
C ASN A 178 -10.26 -14.54 22.37
N SER A 179 -10.44 -15.83 22.05
CA SER A 179 -10.44 -16.32 20.67
C SER A 179 -11.71 -15.99 19.84
N GLU A 180 -12.66 -15.26 20.43
CA GLU A 180 -13.94 -14.87 19.82
C GLU A 180 -14.26 -13.37 20.08
N SER A 181 -13.33 -12.58 20.65
CA SER A 181 -13.51 -11.11 20.90
C SER A 181 -12.20 -10.35 21.14
N GLN A 182 -12.15 -9.08 20.77
CA GLN A 182 -10.97 -8.20 20.80
C GLN A 182 -11.35 -6.76 21.27
N TYR A 183 -10.58 -5.73 20.94
CA TYR A 183 -10.83 -4.31 21.30
C TYR A 183 -10.38 -3.38 20.17
N ASN A 184 -11.35 -2.77 19.50
CA ASN A 184 -11.18 -1.98 18.29
C ASN A 184 -10.39 -0.67 18.56
N GLY A 185 -10.04 0.07 17.50
CA GLY A 185 -9.53 1.42 17.59
C GLY A 185 -10.53 2.37 18.27
N ILE A 186 -11.75 2.43 17.76
CA ILE A 186 -12.89 3.10 18.39
C ILE A 186 -14.15 2.23 18.34
N SER A 187 -14.71 1.84 19.49
CA SER A 187 -15.98 1.09 19.59
C SER A 187 -17.13 2.01 20.01
N LEU A 188 -18.16 2.13 19.16
CA LEU A 188 -19.28 3.07 19.34
C LEU A 188 -20.58 2.33 19.70
N TYR A 189 -20.78 2.09 21.00
CA TYR A 189 -21.91 1.36 21.56
C TYR A 189 -23.17 2.23 21.70
N ALA A 190 -24.10 2.11 20.74
CA ALA A 190 -25.36 2.84 20.65
C ALA A 190 -25.23 4.36 20.90
N VAL A 191 -24.28 4.98 20.20
CA VAL A 191 -24.01 6.42 20.29
C VAL A 191 -25.04 7.22 19.48
N GLY A 192 -25.48 8.37 20.01
CA GLY A 192 -26.56 9.19 19.45
C GLY A 192 -26.10 10.26 18.47
N SER A 193 -27.06 10.73 17.67
CA SER A 193 -26.89 11.71 16.57
C SER A 193 -26.60 13.16 16.99
N GLU A 194 -26.58 13.49 18.29
CA GLU A 194 -26.03 14.77 18.77
C GLU A 194 -24.53 14.70 19.10
N THR A 195 -23.92 13.50 19.07
CA THR A 195 -22.47 13.30 19.23
C THR A 195 -21.75 13.68 17.93
N THR A 196 -20.60 14.36 18.03
CA THR A 196 -19.80 14.80 16.86
C THR A 196 -18.50 14.01 16.75
N ILE A 197 -18.20 13.45 15.56
CA ILE A 197 -16.93 12.78 15.28
C ILE A 197 -16.40 13.30 13.94
N GLU A 198 -15.43 14.21 13.97
CA GLU A 198 -14.84 14.84 12.79
C GLU A 198 -13.31 14.67 12.76
N ASN A 199 -12.74 14.53 11.56
CA ASN A 199 -11.30 14.49 11.30
C ASN A 199 -10.55 13.49 12.19
N ILE A 200 -10.79 12.18 12.02
CA ILE A 200 -10.12 11.13 12.79
C ILE A 200 -9.20 10.28 11.91
N ALA A 201 -8.09 9.83 12.51
CA ALA A 201 -7.13 8.91 11.91
C ALA A 201 -6.92 7.72 12.85
N ILE A 202 -7.16 6.50 12.40
CA ILE A 202 -6.92 5.26 13.16
C ILE A 202 -5.90 4.42 12.40
N LEU A 203 -4.81 4.04 13.06
CA LEU A 203 -3.60 3.50 12.43
C LEU A 203 -3.12 2.21 13.09
N ASN A 204 -2.71 1.22 12.30
CA ASN A 204 -1.96 0.04 12.74
C ASN A 204 -2.65 -0.82 13.82
N GLY A 205 -3.98 -0.81 13.90
CA GLY A 205 -4.73 -1.66 14.83
C GLY A 205 -4.55 -3.16 14.51
N SER A 206 -4.61 -4.02 15.54
CA SER A 206 -4.69 -5.49 15.39
C SER A 206 -6.11 -6.03 15.24
N ASP A 207 -7.05 -5.12 15.04
CA ASP A 207 -8.50 -5.29 15.14
C ASP A 207 -9.13 -4.13 14.36
N ASP A 208 -10.44 -3.99 14.46
CA ASP A 208 -11.20 -2.97 13.75
C ASP A 208 -10.68 -1.54 13.90
N GLY A 209 -10.83 -0.74 12.84
CA GLY A 209 -10.59 0.70 12.89
C GLY A 209 -11.65 1.40 13.72
N ILE A 210 -12.90 1.29 13.29
CA ILE A 210 -14.07 1.86 13.96
C ILE A 210 -15.30 0.98 13.76
N GLU A 211 -15.94 0.57 14.85
CA GLU A 211 -17.16 -0.26 14.81
C GLU A 211 -18.36 0.47 15.40
N PHE A 212 -19.51 0.34 14.73
CA PHE A 212 -20.79 0.89 15.17
C PHE A 212 -21.75 -0.20 15.67
N PHE A 213 -21.79 -0.42 16.98
CA PHE A 213 -22.78 -1.29 17.64
C PHE A 213 -24.12 -0.55 17.80
N GLY A 214 -24.89 -0.44 16.72
CA GLY A 214 -26.18 0.24 16.73
C GLY A 214 -26.08 1.76 16.87
N GLY A 215 -27.18 2.41 17.29
CA GLY A 215 -27.23 3.87 17.42
C GLY A 215 -27.40 4.60 16.09
N SER A 216 -27.05 5.89 16.10
CA SER A 216 -27.37 6.85 15.03
C SER A 216 -26.35 7.99 14.88
N VAL A 217 -25.20 7.90 15.56
CA VAL A 217 -24.08 8.83 15.41
C VAL A 217 -23.60 8.88 13.95
N ALA A 218 -23.13 10.06 13.53
CA ALA A 218 -22.48 10.27 12.25
C ALA A 218 -21.01 10.67 12.45
N ALA A 219 -20.16 10.34 11.49
CA ALA A 219 -18.75 10.73 11.47
C ALA A 219 -18.36 11.37 10.13
N THR A 220 -17.32 12.20 10.10
CA THR A 220 -16.88 12.87 8.86
C THR A 220 -15.38 13.06 8.81
N ASN A 221 -14.78 12.84 7.64
CA ASN A 221 -13.34 12.79 7.41
C ASN A 221 -12.68 11.70 8.30
N LEU A 222 -12.78 10.45 7.86
CA LEU A 222 -12.14 9.30 8.49
C LEU A 222 -10.96 8.83 7.63
N TYR A 223 -9.79 8.67 8.24
CA TYR A 223 -8.62 8.04 7.64
C TYR A 223 -8.26 6.78 8.42
N LEU A 224 -8.17 5.66 7.73
CA LEU A 224 -8.01 4.34 8.35
C LEU A 224 -6.85 3.65 7.65
N GLU A 225 -5.78 3.32 8.38
CA GLU A 225 -4.56 2.78 7.82
C GLU A 225 -4.17 1.51 8.54
N ASN A 226 -4.11 0.40 7.81
CA ASN A 226 -3.63 -0.89 8.31
C ASN A 226 -4.35 -1.33 9.61
N ASN A 227 -5.61 -1.72 9.49
CA ASN A 227 -6.28 -2.55 10.50
C ASN A 227 -6.08 -4.04 10.16
N GLU A 228 -6.03 -4.94 11.15
CA GLU A 228 -5.86 -6.40 10.89
C GLU A 228 -7.18 -7.15 10.75
N ASP A 229 -8.29 -6.66 11.31
CA ASP A 229 -9.65 -7.09 10.92
C ASP A 229 -10.26 -6.04 9.97
N ASP A 230 -11.32 -5.30 10.33
CA ASP A 230 -12.06 -4.45 9.39
C ASP A 230 -11.83 -2.94 9.61
N ALA A 231 -11.59 -2.17 8.54
CA ALA A 231 -11.36 -0.73 8.70
C ALA A 231 -12.61 -0.01 9.27
N VAL A 232 -13.79 -0.37 8.78
CA VAL A 232 -15.10 0.03 9.31
C VAL A 232 -15.99 -1.21 9.40
N ASP A 233 -16.54 -1.53 10.58
CA ASP A 233 -17.68 -2.45 10.69
C ASP A 233 -18.92 -1.72 11.27
N TRP A 234 -20.10 -2.28 11.01
CA TRP A 234 -21.26 -2.03 11.84
C TRP A 234 -22.11 -3.28 12.09
N THR A 235 -22.67 -3.32 13.29
CA THR A 235 -23.63 -4.33 13.71
C THR A 235 -24.83 -3.70 14.42
N GLU A 236 -25.69 -4.53 15.01
CA GLU A 236 -26.83 -4.15 15.86
C GLU A 236 -27.85 -3.14 15.28
N GLY A 237 -27.81 -2.84 13.98
CA GLY A 237 -28.75 -1.92 13.32
C GLY A 237 -28.39 -0.45 13.43
N TRP A 238 -27.10 -0.11 13.39
CA TRP A 238 -26.64 1.27 13.20
C TRP A 238 -27.27 1.85 11.92
N ASN A 239 -27.70 3.11 12.00
CA ASN A 239 -28.43 3.81 10.93
C ASN A 239 -27.91 5.24 10.72
N GLY A 240 -26.66 5.50 11.13
CA GLY A 240 -26.01 6.79 10.99
C GLY A 240 -25.49 7.07 9.59
N THR A 241 -24.46 7.90 9.51
CA THR A 241 -23.82 8.28 8.25
C THR A 241 -22.32 8.51 8.45
N ILE A 242 -21.48 8.02 7.54
CA ILE A 242 -20.08 8.48 7.44
C ILE A 242 -19.85 9.20 6.11
N THR A 243 -19.08 10.29 6.16
CA THR A 243 -18.81 11.14 5.00
C THR A 243 -17.30 11.36 4.84
N ASN A 244 -16.77 11.16 3.64
CA ASN A 244 -15.35 11.20 3.30
C ASN A 244 -14.50 10.21 4.13
N THR A 245 -14.56 8.93 3.77
CA THR A 245 -13.68 7.90 4.34
C THR A 245 -12.59 7.51 3.34
N TYR A 246 -11.34 7.48 3.80
CA TYR A 246 -10.20 6.95 3.05
C TYR A 246 -9.57 5.79 3.82
N VAL A 247 -9.57 4.60 3.21
CA VAL A 247 -8.92 3.39 3.76
C VAL A 247 -7.65 3.09 2.98
N LEU A 248 -6.55 2.83 3.71
CA LEU A 248 -5.27 2.39 3.16
C LEU A 248 -4.84 1.07 3.79
N HIS A 249 -4.74 0.02 2.98
CA HIS A 249 -4.10 -1.24 3.37
C HIS A 249 -2.78 -1.38 2.60
N SER A 250 -1.67 -1.51 3.31
CA SER A 250 -0.32 -1.76 2.77
C SER A 250 0.31 -2.98 3.45
N ILE A 251 -0.53 -3.95 3.84
CA ILE A 251 -0.18 -5.15 4.59
C ILE A 251 -0.95 -6.36 4.04
N GLU A 252 -0.38 -7.55 4.13
CA GLU A 252 -1.11 -8.79 3.87
C GLU A 252 -2.02 -9.17 5.05
N ASN A 253 -3.07 -9.96 4.80
CA ASN A 253 -3.91 -10.62 5.81
C ASN A 253 -4.74 -9.70 6.73
N PHE A 254 -5.17 -8.52 6.25
CA PHE A 254 -6.34 -7.82 6.83
C PHE A 254 -7.65 -8.55 6.45
N SER A 255 -8.78 -8.21 7.09
CA SER A 255 -10.11 -8.71 6.68
C SER A 255 -10.70 -7.87 5.54
N THR A 256 -11.29 -6.70 5.82
CA THR A 256 -11.93 -5.85 4.81
C THR A 256 -11.77 -4.33 5.04
N ALA A 257 -12.17 -3.52 4.06
CA ALA A 257 -12.31 -2.06 4.21
C ALA A 257 -13.71 -1.63 4.71
N ILE A 258 -14.74 -2.45 4.49
CA ILE A 258 -16.06 -2.37 5.13
C ILE A 258 -16.56 -3.78 5.42
N GLU A 259 -16.83 -4.07 6.68
CA GLU A 259 -17.77 -5.11 7.06
C GLU A 259 -19.15 -4.52 7.41
N ALA A 260 -20.17 -5.36 7.33
CA ALA A 260 -21.55 -5.04 7.58
C ALA A 260 -22.30 -6.29 8.08
N ASP A 261 -22.46 -6.44 9.39
CA ASP A 261 -23.23 -7.54 10.00
C ASP A 261 -24.55 -7.06 10.65
N GLY A 262 -25.22 -7.97 11.36
CA GLY A 262 -26.35 -7.69 12.22
C GLY A 262 -27.67 -7.44 11.47
N VAL A 263 -28.49 -6.55 12.03
CA VAL A 263 -29.79 -6.18 11.46
C VAL A 263 -29.60 -5.01 10.50
N ASP A 264 -30.12 -5.12 9.28
CA ASP A 264 -30.12 -4.02 8.31
C ASP A 264 -30.78 -2.74 8.87
N GLY A 265 -29.94 -1.77 9.23
CA GLY A 265 -30.32 -0.39 9.57
C GLY A 265 -30.27 0.56 8.37
N ASN A 266 -29.74 0.11 7.22
CA ASN A 266 -29.39 0.90 6.04
C ASN A 266 -28.68 2.24 6.40
N PRO A 267 -27.47 2.21 6.98
CA PRO A 267 -26.62 3.39 7.09
C PRO A 267 -26.28 3.97 5.72
N THR A 268 -25.82 5.23 5.71
CA THR A 268 -25.40 5.94 4.49
C THR A 268 -23.91 6.23 4.52
N ILE A 269 -23.21 5.94 3.42
CA ILE A 269 -21.77 6.15 3.25
C ILE A 269 -21.60 7.11 2.07
N GLU A 270 -21.04 8.31 2.31
CA GLU A 270 -20.89 9.36 1.29
C GLU A 270 -19.41 9.67 1.03
N ASN A 271 -18.93 9.41 -0.19
CA ASN A 271 -17.52 9.43 -0.59
C ASN A 271 -16.68 8.43 0.22
N PHE A 272 -16.50 7.23 -0.33
CA PHE A 272 -15.68 6.16 0.24
C PHE A 272 -14.61 5.76 -0.77
N THR A 273 -13.35 5.96 -0.42
CA THR A 273 -12.19 5.55 -1.24
C THR A 273 -11.38 4.54 -0.43
N ALA A 274 -11.09 3.38 -1.01
CA ALA A 274 -10.23 2.38 -0.37
C ALA A 274 -9.17 1.88 -1.35
N VAL A 275 -7.93 1.77 -0.87
CA VAL A 275 -6.77 1.33 -1.66
C VAL A 275 -6.02 0.24 -0.91
N SER A 276 -5.79 -0.89 -1.59
CA SER A 276 -4.94 -1.98 -1.11
C SER A 276 -3.62 -2.10 -1.91
N SER A 277 -2.59 -2.39 -1.13
CA SER A 277 -1.23 -2.88 -1.37
C SER A 277 -1.04 -4.25 -2.01
N THR A 278 -1.99 -5.12 -1.69
CA THR A 278 -1.70 -6.49 -1.26
C THR A 278 -2.91 -7.41 -1.45
N GLY A 279 -3.80 -7.06 -2.39
CA GLY A 279 -5.01 -7.81 -2.69
C GLY A 279 -6.08 -7.66 -1.60
N GLY A 280 -6.77 -8.76 -1.29
CA GLY A 280 -7.74 -8.88 -0.21
C GLY A 280 -9.19 -8.56 -0.61
N VAL A 281 -10.06 -8.42 0.40
CA VAL A 281 -11.49 -8.13 0.24
C VAL A 281 -11.76 -6.66 0.55
N ALA A 282 -12.55 -5.97 -0.28
CA ALA A 282 -12.89 -4.57 -0.02
C ALA A 282 -14.13 -4.43 0.87
N LEU A 283 -15.24 -5.06 0.48
CA LEU A 283 -16.53 -4.96 1.16
C LEU A 283 -17.07 -6.37 1.44
N GLN A 284 -17.47 -6.69 2.67
CA GLN A 284 -18.19 -7.94 3.00
C GLN A 284 -19.54 -7.62 3.68
N PHE A 285 -20.62 -8.27 3.25
CA PHE A 285 -21.95 -8.13 3.89
C PHE A 285 -22.47 -9.46 4.44
N LYS A 286 -22.70 -9.49 5.76
CA LYS A 286 -23.22 -10.60 6.57
C LYS A 286 -24.68 -10.35 7.00
N ALA A 287 -25.32 -11.35 7.61
CA ALA A 287 -26.64 -11.38 8.27
C ALA A 287 -27.86 -10.75 7.54
N GLN A 288 -27.77 -10.52 6.23
CA GLN A 288 -28.67 -9.66 5.44
C GLN A 288 -28.54 -8.13 5.70
N SER A 289 -27.49 -7.67 6.38
CA SER A 289 -27.14 -6.26 6.55
C SER A 289 -26.98 -5.53 5.21
N GLY A 290 -27.13 -4.21 5.21
CA GLY A 290 -27.23 -3.38 4.01
C GLY A 290 -26.67 -1.98 4.22
N ALA A 291 -26.54 -1.22 3.13
CA ALA A 291 -26.03 0.16 3.14
C ALA A 291 -26.40 0.91 1.85
N THR A 292 -26.42 2.24 1.94
CA THR A 292 -26.41 3.13 0.78
C THR A 292 -25.04 3.81 0.66
N ILE A 293 -24.17 3.27 -0.20
CA ILE A 293 -22.82 3.80 -0.48
C ILE A 293 -22.84 4.62 -1.77
N THR A 294 -22.30 5.84 -1.71
CA THR A 294 -22.21 6.76 -2.85
C THR A 294 -20.82 7.36 -2.95
N GLY A 295 -20.31 7.53 -4.17
CA GLY A 295 -18.91 7.90 -4.37
C GLY A 295 -17.95 6.80 -3.90
N LEU A 296 -18.32 5.53 -4.12
CA LEU A 296 -17.46 4.37 -3.90
C LEU A 296 -16.37 4.34 -4.99
N SER A 297 -15.12 4.26 -4.55
CA SER A 297 -13.92 4.02 -5.35
C SER A 297 -13.08 2.94 -4.64
N LEU A 298 -12.85 1.81 -5.30
CA LEU A 298 -12.08 0.67 -4.77
C LEU A 298 -10.87 0.39 -5.67
N SER A 299 -9.75 0.00 -5.09
CA SER A 299 -8.52 -0.21 -5.86
C SER A 299 -7.54 -1.17 -5.18
N GLY A 300 -6.95 -2.08 -5.96
CA GLY A 300 -5.93 -3.03 -5.48
C GLY A 300 -6.45 -4.19 -4.63
N TYR A 301 -7.77 -4.37 -4.53
CA TYR A 301 -8.42 -5.53 -3.91
C TYR A 301 -8.71 -6.62 -4.95
N ASP A 302 -8.83 -7.88 -4.50
CA ASP A 302 -9.13 -9.03 -5.36
C ASP A 302 -10.62 -9.33 -5.42
N THR A 303 -11.30 -9.07 -4.29
CA THR A 303 -12.76 -9.20 -4.16
C THR A 303 -13.33 -7.84 -3.75
N ALA A 304 -13.83 -7.08 -4.72
CA ALA A 304 -14.44 -5.77 -4.46
C ALA A 304 -15.75 -5.85 -3.66
N LEU A 305 -16.44 -7.00 -3.71
CA LEU A 305 -17.66 -7.26 -2.93
C LEU A 305 -17.84 -8.76 -2.66
N ASP A 306 -17.78 -9.14 -1.39
CA ASP A 306 -18.14 -10.47 -0.90
C ASP A 306 -19.51 -10.47 -0.17
N ILE A 307 -20.17 -11.62 -0.22
CA ILE A 307 -21.45 -11.88 0.44
C ILE A 307 -21.32 -13.22 1.16
N ALA A 308 -20.99 -13.18 2.45
CA ALA A 308 -20.68 -14.36 3.27
C ALA A 308 -21.80 -15.43 3.27
N GLU A 309 -23.06 -15.02 3.07
CA GLU A 309 -24.14 -15.94 2.76
C GLU A 309 -24.16 -16.36 1.27
N GLU A 310 -23.56 -17.52 0.93
CA GLU A 310 -23.67 -18.18 -0.40
C GLU A 310 -25.12 -18.30 -0.96
N THR A 311 -26.14 -18.13 -0.11
CA THR A 311 -27.57 -18.24 -0.47
C THR A 311 -28.31 -16.90 -0.56
N ARG A 312 -27.67 -15.77 -0.19
CA ARG A 312 -28.21 -14.42 -0.36
C ARG A 312 -28.23 -14.08 -1.84
N THR A 313 -29.45 -13.99 -2.39
CA THR A 313 -29.71 -13.69 -3.81
C THR A 313 -30.57 -12.43 -3.98
N ASP A 314 -30.87 -11.75 -2.89
CA ASP A 314 -31.46 -10.42 -2.86
C ASP A 314 -30.44 -9.45 -2.26
N LEU A 315 -29.84 -8.64 -3.13
CA LEU A 315 -28.88 -7.60 -2.78
C LEU A 315 -29.55 -6.22 -2.77
N SER A 316 -30.89 -6.13 -2.77
CA SER A 316 -31.57 -4.83 -2.91
C SER A 316 -31.36 -3.86 -1.74
N GLY A 317 -30.99 -4.36 -0.56
CA GLY A 317 -30.52 -3.57 0.60
C GLY A 317 -29.06 -3.07 0.50
N ILE A 318 -28.31 -3.47 -0.53
CA ILE A 318 -26.96 -2.97 -0.79
C ILE A 318 -27.04 -2.08 -2.04
N GLN A 319 -26.91 -0.77 -1.85
CA GLN A 319 -26.93 0.22 -2.92
C GLN A 319 -25.55 0.84 -3.07
N LEU A 320 -24.84 0.56 -4.17
CA LEU A 320 -23.50 1.07 -4.46
C LEU A 320 -23.57 2.03 -5.67
N ASN A 321 -23.05 3.24 -5.52
CA ASN A 321 -23.07 4.32 -6.53
C ASN A 321 -24.47 4.58 -7.16
N GLY A 322 -25.54 4.32 -6.39
CA GLY A 322 -26.92 4.55 -6.80
C GLY A 322 -27.58 3.40 -7.59
N ALA A 323 -26.96 2.23 -7.63
CA ALA A 323 -27.53 0.98 -8.16
C ALA A 323 -27.53 -0.12 -7.09
N THR A 324 -28.34 -1.18 -7.27
CA THR A 324 -28.15 -2.42 -6.49
C THR A 324 -26.80 -3.03 -6.82
N ALA A 325 -26.10 -3.49 -5.80
CA ALA A 325 -24.78 -4.10 -5.94
C ALA A 325 -24.75 -5.31 -6.91
N GLU A 326 -23.71 -5.37 -7.73
CA GLU A 326 -23.38 -6.50 -8.61
C GLU A 326 -22.01 -7.07 -8.21
N LEU A 327 -21.87 -8.40 -8.17
CA LEU A 327 -20.67 -9.09 -7.65
C LEU A 327 -19.50 -9.12 -8.65
N ASP A 328 -19.81 -9.04 -9.94
CA ASP A 328 -18.82 -9.10 -11.03
C ASP A 328 -18.24 -7.70 -11.38
N LEU A 329 -18.41 -6.70 -10.50
CA LEU A 329 -17.89 -5.33 -10.65
C LEU A 329 -16.76 -5.06 -9.65
N ASP A 330 -15.75 -4.35 -10.10
CA ASP A 330 -14.57 -3.93 -9.35
C ASP A 330 -14.76 -2.59 -8.59
N TYR A 331 -15.66 -1.74 -9.07
CA TYR A 331 -15.89 -0.38 -8.57
C TYR A 331 -14.63 0.51 -8.60
N SER A 332 -13.78 0.32 -9.62
CA SER A 332 -12.54 1.07 -9.87
C SER A 332 -12.73 2.51 -10.39
N GLU A 333 -13.85 3.14 -10.03
CA GLU A 333 -14.18 4.53 -10.32
C GLU A 333 -13.14 5.48 -9.71
N ALA A 334 -12.98 6.68 -10.29
CA ALA A 334 -12.01 7.67 -9.84
C ALA A 334 -12.20 8.05 -8.35
N GLN A 335 -11.09 8.25 -7.63
CA GLN A 335 -11.07 8.56 -6.19
C GLN A 335 -11.97 9.75 -5.85
N THR A 336 -12.79 9.58 -4.83
CA THR A 336 -13.80 10.56 -4.39
C THR A 336 -13.40 11.32 -3.14
N VAL A 337 -12.48 10.74 -2.37
CA VAL A 337 -11.82 11.36 -1.22
C VAL A 337 -10.37 11.60 -1.58
N ASP A 338 -9.99 12.88 -1.68
CA ASP A 338 -8.60 13.27 -1.89
C ASP A 338 -7.78 12.92 -0.64
N PRO A 339 -6.77 12.02 -0.72
CA PRO A 339 -5.97 11.66 0.44
C PRO A 339 -5.29 12.87 1.08
N ALA A 340 -5.04 13.97 0.37
CA ALA A 340 -4.47 15.20 0.92
C ALA A 340 -5.36 15.88 1.99
N MET A 341 -6.65 15.52 2.09
CA MET A 341 -7.53 15.92 3.19
C MET A 341 -6.99 15.53 4.58
N PHE A 342 -6.11 14.53 4.64
CA PHE A 342 -5.53 13.98 5.86
C PHE A 342 -4.03 14.24 6.02
N ASP A 343 -3.45 15.23 5.33
CA ASP A 343 -2.02 15.59 5.42
C ASP A 343 -1.59 16.14 6.80
N TRP A 344 -2.52 16.21 7.76
CA TRP A 344 -2.24 16.46 9.18
C TRP A 344 -1.84 15.19 9.96
N VAL A 345 -1.96 14.01 9.35
CA VAL A 345 -1.41 12.74 9.84
C VAL A 345 0.05 12.67 9.39
N ASP A 346 0.95 13.12 10.27
CA ASP A 346 2.30 13.64 10.00
C ASP A 346 3.36 12.58 9.60
N ASN A 347 2.97 11.48 8.93
CA ASN A 347 3.87 10.35 8.62
C ASN A 347 3.44 9.44 7.44
N ARG A 348 2.36 9.75 6.71
CA ARG A 348 1.74 8.80 5.75
C ARG A 348 2.57 8.57 4.47
N GLY A 349 2.84 7.31 4.18
CA GLY A 349 3.05 6.87 2.79
C GLY A 349 1.69 6.74 2.11
N ARG A 350 1.40 7.55 1.09
CA ARG A 350 0.12 7.51 0.37
C ARG A 350 0.21 6.52 -0.77
N VAL A 351 -0.55 5.42 -0.77
CA VAL A 351 -0.62 4.50 -1.92
C VAL A 351 -1.77 4.89 -2.86
N SER A 352 -1.55 4.89 -4.17
CA SER A 352 -2.62 5.15 -5.16
C SER A 352 -2.47 4.32 -6.43
N VAL A 353 -3.51 3.61 -6.86
CA VAL A 353 -3.53 2.99 -8.19
C VAL A 353 -3.56 4.09 -9.27
N LEU A 354 -2.80 3.91 -10.36
CA LEU A 354 -2.81 4.79 -11.53
C LEU A 354 -3.99 4.46 -12.46
N PRO A 355 -4.59 5.46 -13.13
CA PRO A 355 -5.62 5.21 -14.12
C PRO A 355 -5.03 4.50 -15.34
N GLY A 356 -5.74 3.49 -15.88
CA GLY A 356 -5.27 2.73 -17.05
C GLY A 356 -5.20 3.52 -18.36
N THR A 357 -5.67 4.77 -18.37
CA THR A 357 -5.58 5.69 -19.51
C THR A 357 -5.42 7.12 -19.00
N ILE A 358 -4.48 7.85 -19.60
CA ILE A 358 -4.16 9.25 -19.30
C ILE A 358 -4.26 10.04 -20.61
N ASP A 359 -5.39 10.74 -20.82
CA ASP A 359 -5.71 11.50 -22.03
C ASP A 359 -5.67 13.04 -21.84
N GLU A 360 -5.24 13.51 -20.66
CA GLU A 360 -4.80 14.89 -20.40
C GLU A 360 -3.61 14.91 -19.41
N ASP A 361 -2.88 16.03 -19.31
CA ASP A 361 -1.66 16.15 -18.51
C ASP A 361 -1.86 15.74 -17.03
N PHE A 362 -1.12 14.74 -16.56
CA PHE A 362 -1.27 14.14 -15.24
C PHE A 362 0.06 14.16 -14.47
N SER A 363 0.05 14.74 -13.26
CA SER A 363 1.23 14.79 -12.39
C SER A 363 1.01 13.91 -11.16
N LEU A 364 1.98 13.06 -10.87
CA LEU A 364 2.05 12.32 -9.62
C LEU A 364 2.55 13.21 -8.48
N ASP A 365 2.48 12.69 -7.26
CA ASP A 365 2.96 13.31 -6.02
C ASP A 365 4.20 12.54 -5.51
N GLY A 366 5.34 13.23 -5.35
CA GLY A 366 6.61 12.66 -4.87
C GLY A 366 6.63 12.20 -3.41
N ASN A 367 5.49 12.29 -2.72
CA ASN A 367 5.26 11.75 -1.37
C ASN A 367 4.26 10.58 -1.38
N SER A 368 3.86 10.11 -2.57
CA SER A 368 2.98 8.96 -2.76
C SER A 368 3.72 7.81 -3.44
N GLU A 369 3.40 6.60 -3.01
CA GLU A 369 3.65 5.36 -3.73
C GLU A 369 2.45 5.09 -4.65
N TYR A 370 2.69 4.44 -5.78
CA TYR A 370 1.67 4.18 -6.78
C TYR A 370 1.63 2.71 -7.17
N ILE A 371 0.51 2.27 -7.74
CA ILE A 371 0.33 0.89 -8.20
C ILE A 371 -0.15 0.88 -9.64
N ILE A 372 0.35 -0.07 -10.43
CA ILE A 372 -0.24 -0.47 -11.71
C ILE A 372 -0.80 -1.89 -11.61
N ASN A 373 -2.12 -2.02 -11.83
CA ASN A 373 -2.89 -3.27 -11.79
C ASN A 373 -3.17 -3.83 -13.20
N GLY A 374 -2.48 -3.29 -14.21
CA GLY A 374 -2.74 -3.54 -15.63
C GLY A 374 -1.97 -2.53 -16.48
N VAL A 375 -2.38 -2.36 -17.73
CA VAL A 375 -1.79 -1.37 -18.64
C VAL A 375 -2.13 0.05 -18.20
N VAL A 376 -1.12 0.91 -18.05
CA VAL A 376 -1.26 2.37 -17.95
C VAL A 376 -0.79 3.00 -19.24
N SER A 377 -1.73 3.57 -20.01
CA SER A 377 -1.46 4.16 -21.32
C SER A 377 -1.53 5.70 -21.27
N VAL A 378 -0.44 6.38 -21.62
CA VAL A 378 -0.40 7.84 -21.82
C VAL A 378 -0.65 8.14 -23.29
N GLU A 379 -1.74 8.84 -23.59
CA GLU A 379 -2.30 8.98 -24.96
C GLU A 379 -1.80 10.25 -25.71
N GLU A 380 -2.05 10.30 -27.03
CA GLU A 380 -1.62 11.38 -27.94
C GLU A 380 -1.93 12.79 -27.38
N GLY A 381 -0.88 13.55 -27.04
CA GLY A 381 -0.98 14.92 -26.54
C GLY A 381 -1.07 15.08 -25.02
N ALA A 382 -0.98 14.00 -24.23
CA ALA A 382 -0.89 14.04 -22.77
C ALA A 382 0.56 13.86 -22.27
N THR A 383 0.86 14.43 -21.09
CA THR A 383 2.13 14.27 -20.37
C THR A 383 1.92 13.57 -19.03
N LEU A 384 2.69 12.53 -18.72
CA LEU A 384 2.78 11.95 -17.38
C LEU A 384 4.03 12.47 -16.64
N THR A 385 3.86 13.29 -15.61
CA THR A 385 4.96 13.81 -14.78
C THR A 385 5.12 13.00 -13.48
N ILE A 386 6.33 12.52 -13.21
CA ILE A 386 6.66 11.63 -12.07
C ILE A 386 7.77 12.29 -11.22
N PRO A 387 7.46 12.88 -10.05
CA PRO A 387 8.44 13.59 -9.22
C PRO A 387 9.46 12.69 -8.49
N ALA A 388 10.59 13.28 -8.08
CA ALA A 388 11.62 12.64 -7.27
C ALA A 388 11.09 11.90 -6.02
N GLY A 389 11.45 10.63 -5.88
CA GLY A 389 11.08 9.78 -4.74
C GLY A 389 9.74 9.05 -4.90
N THR A 390 9.02 9.24 -6.02
CA THR A 390 7.85 8.40 -6.34
C THR A 390 8.28 6.95 -6.57
N LYS A 391 7.52 6.01 -5.97
CA LYS A 391 7.55 4.58 -6.31
C LYS A 391 6.33 4.20 -7.14
N ILE A 392 6.46 3.27 -8.08
CA ILE A 392 5.37 2.65 -8.83
C ILE A 392 5.53 1.12 -8.77
N THR A 393 4.58 0.42 -8.15
CA THR A 393 4.62 -1.04 -7.98
C THR A 393 3.66 -1.72 -8.96
N ALA A 394 4.17 -2.66 -9.76
CA ALA A 394 3.35 -3.54 -10.60
C ALA A 394 2.79 -4.70 -9.76
N ARG A 395 1.45 -4.81 -9.66
CA ARG A 395 0.78 -5.82 -8.83
C ARG A 395 0.77 -7.20 -9.49
N SER A 396 1.95 -7.83 -9.51
CA SER A 396 2.24 -9.12 -10.15
C SER A 396 1.82 -10.34 -9.33
N ASP A 397 1.54 -10.14 -8.05
CA ASP A 397 1.22 -11.17 -7.04
C ASP A 397 -0.12 -11.88 -7.32
N ASP A 398 -1.09 -11.16 -7.89
CA ASP A 398 -2.43 -11.69 -8.19
C ASP A 398 -2.58 -12.18 -9.65
N ASN A 399 -1.50 -12.15 -10.44
CA ASN A 399 -1.57 -12.28 -11.89
C ASN A 399 -0.55 -13.27 -12.47
N ASP A 400 -1.02 -14.45 -12.90
CA ASP A 400 -0.26 -15.44 -13.67
C ASP A 400 0.28 -14.90 -15.02
N ASP A 401 -0.14 -13.71 -15.47
CA ASP A 401 0.17 -13.12 -16.79
C ASP A 401 0.67 -11.66 -16.68
N GLY A 402 1.93 -11.50 -16.28
CA GLY A 402 2.62 -10.19 -16.20
C GLY A 402 2.67 -9.40 -17.52
N THR A 403 2.35 -10.01 -18.66
CA THR A 403 2.30 -9.34 -19.99
C THR A 403 1.15 -8.33 -20.10
N SER A 404 0.24 -8.36 -19.12
CA SER A 404 -0.91 -7.46 -18.98
C SER A 404 -0.66 -6.25 -18.08
N ILE A 405 0.50 -6.15 -17.41
CA ILE A 405 0.86 -5.07 -16.49
C ILE A 405 2.14 -4.36 -16.98
N TYR A 406 2.00 -3.14 -17.51
CA TYR A 406 3.12 -2.31 -17.98
C TYR A 406 2.70 -0.85 -18.11
N LEU A 407 3.67 0.07 -18.20
CA LEU A 407 3.42 1.48 -18.51
C LEU A 407 3.84 1.77 -19.96
N VAL A 408 2.95 2.38 -20.75
CA VAL A 408 3.22 2.76 -22.14
C VAL A 408 2.99 4.24 -22.39
N VAL A 409 3.98 4.88 -23.01
CA VAL A 409 3.88 6.22 -23.59
C VAL A 409 3.57 6.04 -25.07
N GLN A 410 2.36 6.38 -25.50
CA GLN A 410 1.93 6.23 -26.89
C GLN A 410 2.60 7.25 -27.81
N LYS A 411 2.61 6.97 -29.12
CA LYS A 411 3.13 7.85 -30.16
C LYS A 411 2.44 9.23 -30.11
N GLY A 412 3.21 10.26 -29.73
CA GLY A 412 2.74 11.64 -29.57
C GLY A 412 2.32 12.02 -28.14
N ALA A 413 2.48 11.13 -27.17
CA ALA A 413 2.45 11.42 -25.74
C ALA A 413 3.87 11.74 -25.20
N MET A 414 3.97 12.15 -23.95
CA MET A 414 5.25 12.40 -23.27
C MET A 414 5.27 11.85 -21.83
N ILE A 415 6.46 11.53 -21.33
CA ILE A 415 6.72 11.24 -19.92
C ILE A 415 7.79 12.20 -19.38
N ASP A 416 7.68 12.61 -18.11
CA ASP A 416 8.65 13.51 -17.47
C ASP A 416 8.99 12.99 -16.07
N ILE A 417 10.01 12.13 -16.01
CA ILE A 417 10.51 11.52 -14.77
C ILE A 417 11.58 12.42 -14.18
N GLN A 418 11.27 13.02 -13.04
CA GLN A 418 12.07 14.07 -12.39
C GLN A 418 12.79 13.54 -11.14
N GLY A 419 13.48 12.40 -11.25
CA GLY A 419 14.26 11.83 -10.15
C GLY A 419 15.47 12.69 -9.74
N THR A 420 16.11 12.31 -8.64
CA THR A 420 17.37 12.93 -8.16
C THR A 420 18.30 11.89 -7.53
N GLU A 421 19.60 12.17 -7.44
CA GLU A 421 20.61 11.30 -6.80
C GLU A 421 20.21 10.90 -5.35
N GLU A 422 19.60 11.82 -4.58
CA GLU A 422 19.15 11.54 -3.21
C GLU A 422 17.71 10.99 -3.11
N LYS A 423 16.97 10.93 -4.23
CA LYS A 423 15.59 10.43 -4.35
C LYS A 423 15.31 10.02 -5.81
N PRO A 424 15.74 8.82 -6.25
CA PRO A 424 15.36 8.31 -7.57
C PRO A 424 13.84 8.07 -7.65
N VAL A 425 13.33 7.93 -8.87
CA VAL A 425 12.03 7.30 -9.11
C VAL A 425 12.26 5.80 -9.24
N VAL A 426 11.40 4.98 -8.63
CA VAL A 426 11.53 3.51 -8.66
C VAL A 426 10.29 2.89 -9.27
N MET A 427 10.46 1.99 -10.24
CA MET A 427 9.38 1.10 -10.70
C MET A 427 9.83 -0.36 -10.57
N SER A 428 9.04 -1.17 -9.87
CA SER A 428 9.34 -2.58 -9.55
C SER A 428 8.05 -3.38 -9.48
N SER A 429 8.10 -4.69 -9.20
CA SER A 429 6.88 -5.47 -8.93
C SER A 429 6.68 -5.78 -7.45
N THR A 430 5.48 -6.21 -7.04
CA THR A 430 5.25 -6.72 -5.68
C THR A 430 6.01 -8.02 -5.42
N SER A 431 6.25 -8.83 -6.46
CA SER A 431 6.86 -10.16 -6.31
C SER A 431 8.40 -10.13 -6.24
N GLY A 432 9.04 -9.07 -6.73
CA GLY A 432 10.51 -8.98 -6.81
C GLY A 432 11.13 -10.10 -7.67
N ALA A 433 10.40 -10.57 -8.67
CA ALA A 433 10.77 -11.71 -9.51
C ALA A 433 11.02 -11.25 -10.97
N PRO A 434 12.12 -11.68 -11.61
CA PRO A 434 12.35 -11.44 -13.03
C PRO A 434 11.14 -11.89 -13.88
N GLY A 435 10.70 -11.03 -14.81
CA GLY A 435 9.60 -11.33 -15.72
C GLY A 435 8.19 -11.14 -15.16
N SER A 436 8.07 -10.50 -13.99
CA SER A 436 6.80 -10.35 -13.28
C SER A 436 5.90 -9.24 -13.84
N TRP A 437 6.43 -8.32 -14.66
CA TRP A 437 5.70 -7.27 -15.36
C TRP A 437 6.41 -6.86 -16.66
N GLY A 438 5.73 -6.08 -17.51
CA GLY A 438 6.19 -5.69 -18.85
C GLY A 438 6.97 -4.38 -18.93
N GLY A 439 7.49 -3.86 -17.81
CA GLY A 439 8.40 -2.72 -17.80
C GLY A 439 7.81 -1.40 -18.32
N LEU A 440 8.68 -0.57 -18.91
CA LEU A 440 8.36 0.74 -19.48
C LEU A 440 8.55 0.73 -21.00
N VAL A 441 7.48 1.06 -21.75
CA VAL A 441 7.49 1.12 -23.21
C VAL A 441 7.27 2.56 -23.70
N ILE A 442 8.11 3.04 -24.61
CA ILE A 442 7.97 4.39 -25.21
C ILE A 442 7.91 4.26 -26.73
N ALA A 443 6.80 4.72 -27.34
CA ALA A 443 6.61 4.75 -28.78
C ALA A 443 6.79 6.18 -29.32
N GLY A 444 7.72 6.37 -30.24
CA GLY A 444 8.01 7.64 -30.90
C GLY A 444 7.60 7.71 -32.37
N ASN A 445 7.89 8.86 -32.98
CA ASN A 445 7.60 9.21 -34.37
C ASN A 445 8.86 9.35 -35.24
N ALA A 446 10.02 8.85 -34.78
CA ALA A 446 11.27 8.87 -35.54
C ALA A 446 11.36 7.78 -36.62
N GLU A 447 12.41 7.84 -37.45
CA GLU A 447 12.61 6.86 -38.52
C GLU A 447 13.02 5.48 -37.97
N THR A 448 12.28 4.42 -38.35
CA THR A 448 12.67 3.00 -38.21
C THR A 448 12.68 2.33 -39.59
N THR A 449 13.50 1.29 -39.78
CA THR A 449 13.47 0.48 -41.00
C THR A 449 12.28 -0.49 -41.10
N ALA A 450 11.49 -0.68 -40.04
CA ALA A 450 10.16 -1.31 -40.12
C ALA A 450 9.16 -0.43 -40.90
N GLY A 451 9.24 0.90 -40.71
CA GLY A 451 8.52 1.91 -41.47
C GLY A 451 7.62 2.83 -40.63
N ILE A 452 6.82 3.64 -41.32
CA ILE A 452 5.87 4.57 -40.70
C ILE A 452 4.62 3.79 -40.24
N ASP A 453 4.17 4.06 -39.02
CA ASP A 453 3.04 3.40 -38.36
C ASP A 453 3.23 1.87 -38.31
N ALA A 454 4.42 1.45 -37.90
CA ALA A 454 4.74 0.08 -37.56
C ALA A 454 3.97 -0.37 -36.30
N THR A 455 3.84 -1.68 -36.09
CA THR A 455 3.21 -2.25 -34.89
C THR A 455 4.24 -3.03 -34.11
N ALA A 456 4.42 -2.67 -32.83
CA ALA A 456 5.32 -3.37 -31.92
C ALA A 456 4.84 -4.82 -31.73
N GLU A 457 5.76 -5.73 -31.42
CA GLU A 457 5.37 -7.10 -31.07
C GLU A 457 4.68 -7.17 -29.69
N VAL A 458 5.02 -6.24 -28.80
CA VAL A 458 4.37 -6.04 -27.50
C VAL A 458 3.18 -5.07 -27.60
N GLY A 459 2.13 -5.31 -26.81
CA GLY A 459 0.93 -4.45 -26.67
C GLY A 459 0.06 -4.19 -27.92
N GLY A 460 0.56 -4.43 -29.14
CA GLY A 460 -0.04 -3.94 -30.38
C GLY A 460 0.16 -2.43 -30.61
N ILE A 461 1.18 -1.86 -29.96
CA ILE A 461 1.49 -0.42 -29.92
C ILE A 461 1.92 0.08 -31.31
N ILE A 462 1.55 1.32 -31.68
CA ILE A 462 1.90 1.91 -32.98
C ILE A 462 3.04 2.91 -32.83
N TYR A 463 4.10 2.74 -33.63
CA TYR A 463 5.33 3.53 -33.56
C TYR A 463 5.89 3.86 -34.95
N GLY A 464 6.93 4.70 -35.01
CA GLY A 464 7.69 4.99 -36.21
C GLY A 464 7.03 6.01 -37.16
N GLY A 465 7.83 6.93 -37.69
CA GLY A 465 7.37 8.07 -38.48
C GLY A 465 8.45 8.66 -39.39
N ASP A 466 8.38 9.97 -39.62
CA ASP A 466 9.33 10.73 -40.45
C ASP A 466 9.99 11.92 -39.73
N ASP A 467 10.01 11.91 -38.39
CA ASP A 467 10.60 12.98 -37.58
C ASP A 467 11.76 12.50 -36.66
N PRO A 468 13.02 12.52 -37.11
CA PRO A 468 14.18 12.12 -36.29
C PRO A 468 14.50 13.12 -35.15
N GLU A 469 13.82 14.26 -35.08
CA GLU A 469 13.88 15.26 -34.00
C GLU A 469 12.65 15.14 -33.06
N ASP A 470 11.90 14.03 -33.12
CA ASP A 470 10.77 13.72 -32.23
C ASP A 470 11.15 13.70 -30.74
N ASN A 471 10.16 13.99 -29.88
CA ASN A 471 10.34 14.17 -28.44
C ASN A 471 9.25 13.44 -27.65
N SER A 472 9.63 12.33 -27.02
CA SER A 472 8.76 11.53 -26.13
C SER A 472 8.93 11.90 -24.64
N GLY A 473 9.68 12.97 -24.34
CA GLY A 473 9.84 13.54 -22.99
C GLY A 473 11.24 13.39 -22.36
N SER A 474 11.26 13.24 -21.04
CA SER A 474 12.47 13.24 -20.19
C SER A 474 12.47 12.12 -19.16
N ILE A 475 13.63 11.46 -19.00
CA ILE A 475 13.95 10.55 -17.90
C ILE A 475 15.23 11.01 -17.21
N GLU A 476 15.18 11.07 -15.88
CA GLU A 476 16.25 11.53 -14.98
C GLU A 476 16.16 10.74 -13.64
N TYR A 477 17.22 10.06 -13.22
CA TYR A 477 17.31 9.19 -12.01
C TYR A 477 16.13 8.20 -11.85
N LEU A 478 16.05 7.24 -12.76
CA LEU A 478 15.07 6.15 -12.75
C LEU A 478 15.72 4.80 -12.39
N ILE A 479 15.09 4.04 -11.50
CA ILE A 479 15.35 2.62 -11.27
C ILE A 479 14.16 1.81 -11.82
N LEU A 480 14.43 0.84 -12.70
CA LEU A 480 13.49 -0.19 -13.14
C LEU A 480 13.96 -1.55 -12.61
N ALA A 481 13.06 -2.35 -12.05
CA ALA A 481 13.37 -3.69 -11.56
C ALA A 481 12.31 -4.72 -11.97
N ASP A 482 12.66 -6.01 -11.99
CA ASP A 482 11.73 -7.16 -12.06
C ASP A 482 10.91 -7.31 -13.37
N ALA A 483 11.18 -6.48 -14.37
CA ALA A 483 10.56 -6.54 -15.71
C ALA A 483 10.96 -7.83 -16.47
N GLY A 484 10.41 -8.05 -17.67
CA GLY A 484 10.76 -9.23 -18.49
C GLY A 484 9.58 -10.06 -19.03
N ALA A 485 8.33 -9.61 -18.93
CA ALA A 485 7.17 -10.51 -19.03
C ALA A 485 7.06 -11.29 -20.36
N GLN A 486 7.13 -12.63 -20.30
CA GLN A 486 7.16 -13.52 -21.47
C GLN A 486 5.80 -13.69 -22.15
N ILE A 487 5.66 -13.10 -23.36
CA ILE A 487 4.47 -13.21 -24.21
C ILE A 487 4.41 -14.58 -24.88
N ASN A 488 5.53 -15.03 -25.47
CA ASN A 488 5.63 -16.34 -26.10
C ASN A 488 7.11 -16.78 -26.23
N SER A 489 7.39 -17.86 -26.98
CA SER A 489 8.75 -18.36 -27.18
C SER A 489 9.59 -17.61 -28.22
N GLU A 490 9.05 -16.52 -28.79
CA GLU A 490 9.68 -15.70 -29.84
C GLU A 490 9.50 -14.17 -29.58
N SER A 491 8.87 -13.74 -28.48
CA SER A 491 8.66 -12.32 -28.07
C SER A 491 8.40 -12.20 -26.56
N GLN A 492 8.90 -11.12 -25.95
CA GLN A 492 8.86 -10.85 -24.50
C GLN A 492 8.81 -9.31 -24.27
N TYR A 493 8.82 -8.82 -23.03
CA TYR A 493 8.86 -7.38 -22.70
C TYR A 493 10.13 -7.05 -21.94
N ASN A 494 10.76 -5.92 -22.26
CA ASN A 494 12.08 -5.57 -21.75
C ASN A 494 11.94 -4.72 -20.47
N GLY A 495 13.07 -4.32 -19.87
CA GLY A 495 13.09 -3.25 -18.85
C GLY A 495 12.62 -1.92 -19.44
N LEU A 496 13.29 -1.45 -20.48
CA LEU A 496 12.96 -0.24 -21.23
C LEU A 496 12.95 -0.50 -22.74
N SER A 497 11.77 -0.54 -23.37
CA SER A 497 11.62 -0.72 -24.82
C SER A 497 11.42 0.64 -25.53
N LEU A 498 12.36 1.02 -26.40
CA LEU A 498 12.39 2.32 -27.08
C LEU A 498 12.04 2.17 -28.56
N TYR A 499 10.74 2.30 -28.88
CA TYR A 499 10.19 2.10 -30.21
C TYR A 499 10.24 3.36 -31.08
N ALA A 500 11.27 3.48 -31.92
CA ALA A 500 11.54 4.62 -32.80
C ALA A 500 11.43 6.00 -32.12
N VAL A 501 12.07 6.13 -30.96
CA VAL A 501 12.12 7.35 -30.14
C VAL A 501 13.13 8.35 -30.76
N GLY A 502 12.74 9.64 -30.79
CA GLY A 502 13.50 10.70 -31.46
C GLY A 502 14.56 11.40 -30.61
N SER A 503 15.40 12.18 -31.30
CA SER A 503 16.62 12.78 -30.72
C SER A 503 16.43 14.06 -29.88
N GLU A 504 15.20 14.58 -29.74
CA GLU A 504 14.90 15.60 -28.71
C GLU A 504 14.44 14.98 -27.38
N THR A 505 14.24 13.66 -27.31
CA THR A 505 13.94 12.92 -26.07
C THR A 505 15.19 12.79 -25.20
N ASN A 506 15.07 13.05 -23.89
CA ASN A 506 16.20 13.02 -22.95
C ASN A 506 16.15 11.78 -22.05
N ILE A 507 17.22 10.98 -22.02
CA ILE A 507 17.35 9.84 -21.10
C ILE A 507 18.71 9.92 -20.39
N GLU A 508 18.72 10.37 -19.14
CA GLU A 508 19.93 10.41 -18.30
C GLU A 508 19.72 9.70 -16.96
N ASN A 509 20.78 9.08 -16.43
CA ASN A 509 20.83 8.45 -15.10
C ASN A 509 19.72 7.38 -14.92
N ILE A 510 19.87 6.23 -15.59
CA ILE A 510 18.93 5.11 -15.47
C ILE A 510 19.63 3.84 -14.94
N ALA A 511 18.90 3.08 -14.13
CA ALA A 511 19.30 1.78 -13.63
C ALA A 511 18.23 0.73 -13.96
N ILE A 512 18.62 -0.43 -14.49
CA ILE A 512 17.70 -1.52 -14.83
C ILE A 512 18.23 -2.82 -14.24
N LEU A 513 17.41 -3.49 -13.43
CA LEU A 513 17.85 -4.51 -12.47
C LEU A 513 17.02 -5.80 -12.57
N ASN A 514 17.70 -6.94 -12.65
CA ASN A 514 17.13 -8.28 -12.51
C ASN A 514 15.90 -8.56 -13.41
N GLY A 515 15.91 -8.07 -14.65
CA GLY A 515 14.87 -8.37 -15.62
C GLY A 515 15.07 -9.76 -16.25
N SER A 516 14.00 -10.51 -16.55
CA SER A 516 14.13 -11.80 -17.25
C SER A 516 14.35 -11.67 -18.76
N ASP A 517 14.49 -10.43 -19.23
CA ASP A 517 14.69 -10.01 -20.61
C ASP A 517 15.69 -8.85 -20.64
N ASP A 518 15.82 -8.23 -21.81
CA ASP A 518 16.66 -7.08 -22.07
C ASP A 518 16.60 -5.95 -21.04
N GLY A 519 17.75 -5.32 -20.81
CA GLY A 519 17.84 -4.09 -20.04
C GLY A 519 17.16 -2.94 -20.77
N VAL A 520 17.74 -2.55 -21.91
CA VAL A 520 17.18 -1.55 -22.82
C VAL A 520 17.34 -1.99 -24.28
N GLU A 521 16.27 -1.92 -25.06
CA GLU A 521 16.30 -2.21 -26.50
C GLU A 521 15.88 -0.99 -27.32
N PHE A 522 16.61 -0.72 -28.40
CA PHE A 522 16.31 0.35 -29.35
C PHE A 522 15.75 -0.22 -30.68
N PHE A 523 14.43 -0.18 -30.85
CA PHE A 523 13.76 -0.51 -32.11
C PHE A 523 13.79 0.68 -33.07
N GLY A 524 14.95 0.94 -33.68
CA GLY A 524 15.13 2.08 -34.59
C GLY A 524 15.20 3.43 -33.87
N GLY A 525 14.93 4.52 -34.59
CA GLY A 525 14.97 5.87 -34.02
C GLY A 525 16.38 6.46 -33.87
N SER A 526 16.45 7.56 -33.11
CA SER A 526 17.63 8.43 -33.00
C SER A 526 17.90 8.95 -31.58
N VAL A 527 17.06 8.56 -30.60
CA VAL A 527 17.28 8.86 -29.17
C VAL A 527 18.66 8.39 -28.69
N SER A 528 19.21 9.10 -27.72
CA SER A 528 20.47 8.76 -27.06
C SER A 528 20.29 8.74 -25.53
N ALA A 529 21.02 7.87 -24.84
CA ALA A 529 20.95 7.72 -23.39
C ALA A 529 22.34 7.87 -22.73
N THR A 530 22.38 8.45 -21.52
CA THR A 530 23.63 8.72 -20.79
C THR A 530 23.55 8.25 -19.34
N ASN A 531 24.65 7.69 -18.82
CA ASN A 531 24.76 7.09 -17.49
C ASN A 531 23.73 5.97 -17.28
N LEU A 532 24.04 4.78 -17.81
CA LEU A 532 23.21 3.58 -17.68
C LEU A 532 23.88 2.57 -16.74
N TYR A 533 23.15 2.07 -15.73
CA TYR A 533 23.54 0.92 -14.92
C TYR A 533 22.62 -0.26 -15.21
N LEU A 534 23.20 -1.42 -15.52
CA LEU A 534 22.46 -2.59 -15.99
C LEU A 534 22.95 -3.82 -15.23
N GLU A 535 22.10 -4.45 -14.43
CA GLU A 535 22.51 -5.55 -13.54
C GLU A 535 21.60 -6.78 -13.67
N ASN A 536 22.22 -7.93 -13.93
CA ASN A 536 21.59 -9.26 -13.99
C ASN A 536 20.34 -9.37 -14.90
N ASN A 537 20.33 -8.71 -16.06
CA ASN A 537 19.38 -9.03 -17.12
C ASN A 537 19.59 -10.47 -17.64
N GLU A 538 18.53 -11.24 -17.84
CA GLU A 538 18.63 -12.65 -18.25
C GLU A 538 18.76 -12.87 -19.78
N ASP A 539 18.48 -11.87 -20.63
CA ASP A 539 18.86 -11.87 -22.06
C ASP A 539 20.00 -10.86 -22.32
N ASP A 540 19.78 -9.72 -22.99
CA ASP A 540 20.84 -8.76 -23.35
C ASP A 540 20.77 -7.42 -22.57
N ALA A 541 21.89 -6.97 -21.98
CA ALA A 541 21.86 -5.73 -21.19
C ALA A 541 21.51 -4.49 -22.04
N VAL A 542 21.99 -4.45 -23.28
CA VAL A 542 21.62 -3.47 -24.32
C VAL A 542 21.50 -4.20 -25.66
N ASP A 543 20.34 -4.18 -26.31
CA ASP A 543 20.23 -4.52 -27.75
C ASP A 543 19.84 -3.28 -28.58
N TRP A 544 20.11 -3.35 -29.87
CA TRP A 544 19.43 -2.53 -30.85
C TRP A 544 19.14 -3.29 -32.14
N THR A 545 17.98 -2.96 -32.71
CA THR A 545 17.53 -3.48 -33.98
C THR A 545 17.06 -2.33 -34.89
N GLU A 546 16.42 -2.68 -36.01
CA GLU A 546 15.64 -1.78 -36.88
C GLU A 546 16.33 -0.51 -37.44
N GLY A 547 17.65 -0.35 -37.28
CA GLY A 547 18.39 0.80 -37.82
C GLY A 547 18.58 1.97 -36.86
N TRP A 548 18.53 1.74 -35.54
CA TRP A 548 18.86 2.74 -34.55
C TRP A 548 20.23 3.38 -34.83
N ASN A 549 20.31 4.70 -34.66
CA ASN A 549 21.48 5.51 -35.03
C ASN A 549 21.86 6.56 -33.96
N GLY A 550 21.33 6.42 -32.75
CA GLY A 550 21.66 7.26 -31.60
C GLY A 550 22.96 6.84 -30.88
N ALA A 551 23.02 7.11 -29.58
CA ALA A 551 24.18 6.82 -28.75
C ALA A 551 23.83 6.29 -27.35
N VAL A 552 24.71 5.47 -26.79
CA VAL A 552 24.79 5.21 -25.34
C VAL A 552 26.13 5.70 -24.79
N THR A 553 26.09 6.44 -23.68
CA THR A 553 27.27 7.07 -23.08
C THR A 553 27.38 6.74 -21.58
N ASN A 554 28.57 6.37 -21.10
CA ASN A 554 28.84 5.98 -19.71
C ASN A 554 27.96 4.81 -19.22
N THR A 555 27.99 3.68 -19.91
CA THR A 555 27.26 2.46 -19.51
C THR A 555 28.11 1.55 -18.63
N TYR A 556 27.55 1.05 -17.54
CA TYR A 556 28.14 0.03 -16.68
C TYR A 556 27.21 -1.20 -16.60
N VAL A 557 27.69 -2.36 -17.06
CA VAL A 557 26.97 -3.64 -17.02
C VAL A 557 27.60 -4.57 -15.99
N TYR A 558 26.77 -5.22 -15.16
CA TYR A 558 27.22 -6.12 -14.09
C TYR A 558 26.44 -7.43 -14.03
N HIS A 559 27.10 -8.56 -14.35
CA HIS A 559 26.47 -9.88 -14.39
C HIS A 559 27.06 -10.81 -13.32
N THR A 560 26.22 -11.21 -12.36
CA THR A 560 26.52 -12.21 -11.31
C THR A 560 25.77 -13.53 -11.49
N ILE A 561 24.80 -13.56 -12.42
CA ILE A 561 23.98 -14.74 -12.76
C ILE A 561 24.63 -15.61 -13.85
N GLU A 562 24.26 -16.90 -13.91
CA GLU A 562 24.64 -17.80 -15.00
C GLU A 562 23.55 -17.80 -16.10
N ASN A 563 23.95 -17.92 -17.37
CA ASN A 563 23.09 -18.09 -18.55
C ASN A 563 22.34 -16.84 -19.07
N PHE A 564 22.79 -15.63 -18.73
CA PHE A 564 22.47 -14.43 -19.53
C PHE A 564 22.98 -14.57 -20.99
N SER A 565 22.47 -13.76 -21.93
CA SER A 565 22.97 -13.73 -23.32
C SER A 565 24.27 -12.90 -23.43
N THR A 566 24.18 -11.57 -23.45
CA THR A 566 25.33 -10.67 -23.62
C THR A 566 25.21 -9.34 -22.86
N ALA A 567 26.25 -8.50 -22.95
CA ALA A 567 26.24 -7.12 -22.48
C ALA A 567 25.92 -6.09 -23.58
N ILE A 568 26.11 -6.44 -24.86
CA ILE A 568 25.61 -5.73 -26.03
C ILE A 568 25.24 -6.75 -27.09
N GLU A 569 23.97 -6.78 -27.48
CA GLU A 569 23.57 -7.29 -28.79
C GLU A 569 23.41 -6.15 -29.81
N ALA A 570 23.43 -6.52 -31.08
CA ALA A 570 23.30 -5.64 -32.21
C ALA A 570 22.76 -6.44 -33.41
N ASP A 571 21.47 -6.33 -33.70
CA ASP A 571 20.83 -6.93 -34.88
C ASP A 571 20.32 -5.86 -35.87
N GLY A 572 19.57 -6.29 -36.88
CA GLY A 572 18.88 -5.44 -37.83
C GLY A 572 19.80 -4.74 -38.84
N VAL A 573 19.35 -3.56 -39.29
CA VAL A 573 20.10 -2.75 -40.25
C VAL A 573 21.17 -1.95 -39.50
N ASN A 574 22.41 -1.97 -39.97
CA ASN A 574 23.49 -1.17 -39.38
C ASN A 574 23.24 0.34 -39.57
N GLY A 575 22.70 1.00 -38.54
CA GLY A 575 22.59 2.45 -38.43
C GLY A 575 23.90 3.15 -38.01
N ASN A 576 24.89 2.38 -37.56
CA ASN A 576 26.14 2.82 -36.93
C ASN A 576 25.87 3.77 -35.73
N PRO A 577 25.19 3.30 -34.67
CA PRO A 577 25.14 4.01 -33.39
C PRO A 577 26.54 4.15 -32.76
N THR A 578 26.66 5.05 -31.79
CA THR A 578 27.91 5.30 -31.05
C THR A 578 27.82 4.85 -29.60
N VAL A 579 28.86 4.17 -29.14
CA VAL A 579 28.99 3.72 -27.75
C VAL A 579 30.22 4.40 -27.15
N GLU A 580 30.05 5.28 -26.15
CA GLU A 580 31.15 6.05 -25.54
C GLU A 580 31.28 5.76 -24.03
N ASN A 581 32.44 5.26 -23.60
CA ASN A 581 32.70 4.75 -22.25
C ASN A 581 31.72 3.62 -21.86
N PHE A 582 32.07 2.38 -22.22
CA PHE A 582 31.30 1.19 -21.90
C PHE A 582 32.15 0.24 -21.06
N THR A 583 31.72 -0.03 -19.84
CA THR A 583 32.36 -1.00 -18.94
C THR A 583 31.39 -2.15 -18.66
N ALA A 584 31.81 -3.39 -18.91
CA ALA A 584 31.02 -4.57 -18.57
C ALA A 584 31.85 -5.57 -17.77
N VAL A 585 31.25 -6.13 -16.70
CA VAL A 585 31.90 -7.03 -15.76
C VAL A 585 31.02 -8.24 -15.50
N SER A 586 31.54 -9.44 -15.77
CA SER A 586 30.89 -10.73 -15.50
C SER A 586 31.68 -11.53 -14.47
N GLU A 587 31.02 -12.02 -13.41
CA GLU A 587 31.61 -12.98 -12.47
C GLU A 587 31.47 -14.45 -12.95
N THR A 588 30.65 -14.72 -13.97
CA THR A 588 30.20 -16.07 -14.36
C THR A 588 30.66 -16.53 -15.75
N GLY A 589 31.19 -15.63 -16.59
CA GLY A 589 31.64 -15.94 -17.96
C GLY A 589 30.75 -15.31 -19.02
N GLY A 590 30.28 -16.09 -19.99
CA GLY A 590 29.35 -15.64 -21.03
C GLY A 590 29.99 -14.90 -22.21
N VAL A 591 29.14 -14.26 -23.02
CA VAL A 591 29.52 -13.42 -24.18
C VAL A 591 29.39 -11.95 -23.79
N ALA A 592 30.31 -11.08 -24.22
CA ALA A 592 30.23 -9.65 -23.96
C ALA A 592 29.45 -8.92 -25.07
N LEU A 593 29.92 -9.00 -26.31
CA LEU A 593 29.32 -8.31 -27.47
C LEU A 593 28.93 -9.34 -28.54
N GLN A 594 27.70 -9.34 -29.05
CA GLN A 594 27.28 -10.14 -30.20
C GLN A 594 26.81 -9.24 -31.35
N PHE A 595 27.15 -9.59 -32.60
CA PHE A 595 26.69 -8.83 -33.78
C PHE A 595 26.03 -9.73 -34.83
N LYS A 596 24.72 -9.53 -35.01
CA LYS A 596 23.83 -10.16 -36.00
C LYS A 596 23.64 -9.26 -37.25
N ALA A 597 22.84 -9.72 -38.22
CA ALA A 597 22.43 -9.14 -39.53
C ALA A 597 23.36 -8.20 -40.33
N GLN A 598 24.68 -8.21 -40.09
CA GLN A 598 25.64 -7.15 -40.51
C GLN A 598 25.55 -5.82 -39.71
N SER A 599 24.76 -5.78 -38.63
CA SER A 599 24.72 -4.68 -37.65
C SER A 599 26.08 -4.44 -36.97
N GLY A 600 26.22 -3.33 -36.28
CA GLY A 600 27.49 -2.87 -35.70
C GLY A 600 27.45 -1.42 -35.26
N ALA A 601 28.49 -0.99 -34.55
CA ALA A 601 28.59 0.31 -33.91
C ALA A 601 29.99 0.94 -34.06
N THR A 602 30.10 2.20 -33.65
CA THR A 602 31.38 2.87 -33.36
C THR A 602 31.55 3.00 -31.85
N ILE A 603 32.44 2.18 -31.29
CA ILE A 603 32.67 2.03 -29.85
C ILE A 603 34.00 2.70 -29.45
N THR A 604 34.00 3.48 -28.36
CA THR A 604 35.19 4.04 -27.74
C THR A 604 35.12 3.99 -26.21
N GLY A 605 36.26 3.82 -25.55
CA GLY A 605 36.29 3.59 -24.11
C GLY A 605 35.72 2.23 -23.72
N LEU A 606 35.99 1.17 -24.49
CA LEU A 606 35.53 -0.19 -24.18
C LEU A 606 36.40 -0.87 -23.12
N SER A 607 35.78 -1.34 -22.04
CA SER A 607 36.39 -2.14 -20.98
C SER A 607 35.53 -3.38 -20.68
N LEU A 608 36.05 -4.58 -20.97
CA LEU A 608 35.38 -5.85 -20.69
C LEU A 608 36.15 -6.62 -19.62
N SER A 609 35.46 -7.25 -18.66
CA SER A 609 36.09 -8.08 -17.63
C SER A 609 35.34 -9.37 -17.39
N GLY A 610 36.04 -10.51 -17.46
CA GLY A 610 35.57 -11.81 -16.95
C GLY A 610 34.73 -12.66 -17.92
N TYR A 611 34.31 -12.11 -19.07
CA TYR A 611 33.60 -12.84 -20.12
C TYR A 611 34.47 -13.92 -20.78
N GLU A 612 33.85 -15.03 -21.23
CA GLU A 612 34.56 -16.07 -21.98
C GLU A 612 34.80 -15.68 -23.44
N THR A 613 33.89 -14.89 -24.03
CA THR A 613 33.94 -14.41 -25.42
C THR A 613 33.72 -12.91 -25.48
N ALA A 614 34.75 -12.14 -25.87
CA ALA A 614 34.66 -10.68 -25.94
C ALA A 614 33.83 -10.16 -27.13
N ILE A 615 33.90 -10.84 -28.29
CA ILE A 615 33.05 -10.56 -29.45
C ILE A 615 32.64 -11.88 -30.08
N ASP A 616 31.34 -12.13 -30.20
CA ASP A 616 30.78 -13.16 -31.09
C ASP A 616 30.16 -12.56 -32.35
N ILE A 617 30.11 -13.37 -33.41
CA ILE A 617 29.57 -13.02 -34.72
C ILE A 617 28.65 -14.17 -35.16
N ALA A 618 27.35 -14.01 -34.95
CA ALA A 618 26.35 -15.06 -35.14
C ALA A 618 26.36 -15.69 -36.55
N GLU A 619 26.73 -14.92 -37.57
CA GLU A 619 26.98 -15.46 -38.91
C GLU A 619 28.39 -16.05 -39.05
N GLU A 620 28.53 -17.38 -39.03
CA GLU A 620 29.77 -18.13 -39.37
C GLU A 620 30.45 -17.69 -40.70
N THR A 621 29.75 -16.94 -41.56
CA THR A 621 30.23 -16.48 -42.87
C THR A 621 30.56 -14.99 -42.95
N ARG A 622 30.22 -14.19 -41.91
CA ARG A 622 30.58 -12.77 -41.85
C ARG A 622 32.10 -12.65 -41.67
N THR A 623 32.75 -12.14 -42.70
CA THR A 623 34.22 -11.93 -42.75
C THR A 623 34.59 -10.48 -43.02
N ASP A 624 33.59 -9.60 -43.14
CA ASP A 624 33.74 -8.15 -43.14
C ASP A 624 33.18 -7.63 -41.81
N LEU A 625 34.10 -7.13 -40.98
CA LEU A 625 33.80 -6.50 -39.69
C LEU A 625 33.91 -4.98 -39.78
N SER A 626 34.06 -4.38 -40.97
CA SER A 626 34.29 -2.94 -41.10
C SER A 626 33.14 -2.06 -40.60
N GLY A 627 31.93 -2.60 -40.48
CA GLY A 627 30.80 -1.96 -39.79
C GLY A 627 30.83 -2.02 -38.26
N ILE A 628 31.90 -2.56 -37.66
CA ILE A 628 32.17 -2.59 -36.23
C ILE A 628 33.54 -1.91 -36.02
N GLN A 629 33.54 -0.71 -35.44
CA GLN A 629 34.75 0.05 -35.14
C GLN A 629 34.92 0.14 -33.62
N ILE A 630 36.10 -0.21 -33.10
CA ILE A 630 36.40 -0.18 -31.66
C ILE A 630 37.75 0.53 -31.47
N GLU A 631 37.79 1.54 -30.60
CA GLU A 631 38.94 2.46 -30.42
C GLU A 631 39.45 3.11 -31.72
N GLY A 632 38.59 3.23 -32.73
CA GLY A 632 38.90 3.83 -34.03
C GLY A 632 39.58 2.91 -35.06
N GLU A 633 39.65 1.60 -34.81
CA GLU A 633 40.08 0.58 -35.77
C GLU A 633 38.96 -0.46 -35.97
N THR A 634 39.02 -1.24 -37.06
CA THR A 634 38.08 -2.37 -37.26
C THR A 634 38.26 -3.44 -36.19
N ALA A 635 37.16 -3.86 -35.56
CA ALA A 635 37.15 -4.87 -34.50
C ALA A 635 37.87 -6.18 -34.89
N THR A 636 38.48 -6.85 -33.91
CA THR A 636 39.08 -8.19 -34.08
C THR A 636 38.56 -9.15 -33.01
N LEU A 637 38.46 -10.43 -33.39
CA LEU A 637 38.02 -11.51 -32.50
C LEU A 637 39.19 -12.14 -31.71
N GLU A 638 40.40 -11.55 -31.77
CA GLU A 638 41.56 -11.97 -30.97
C GLU A 638 41.82 -11.03 -29.78
N ASP A 639 41.21 -9.84 -29.76
CA ASP A 639 41.31 -8.85 -28.68
C ASP A 639 40.23 -9.09 -27.61
N THR A 640 40.60 -9.00 -26.32
CA THR A 640 39.67 -9.24 -25.20
C THR A 640 39.09 -7.97 -24.58
N TYR A 641 39.64 -6.80 -24.92
CA TYR A 641 39.28 -5.48 -24.36
C TYR A 641 39.34 -5.37 -22.81
N GLU A 642 40.08 -6.30 -22.18
CA GLU A 642 40.43 -6.32 -20.76
C GLU A 642 41.36 -5.14 -20.42
N THR A 643 40.77 -4.07 -19.89
CA THR A 643 41.44 -2.80 -19.57
C THR A 643 41.01 -2.27 -18.18
N ASP A 644 41.54 -1.11 -17.76
CA ASP A 644 41.05 -0.44 -16.55
C ASP A 644 39.67 0.18 -16.87
N ALA A 645 38.68 -0.01 -15.98
CA ALA A 645 37.30 0.46 -16.14
C ALA A 645 37.20 1.92 -16.60
N THR A 646 36.38 2.16 -17.63
CA THR A 646 36.17 3.47 -18.27
C THR A 646 35.00 4.23 -17.65
N VAL A 647 34.08 3.52 -16.99
CA VAL A 647 33.01 4.05 -16.16
C VAL A 647 33.28 3.64 -14.72
N ASP A 648 33.26 4.59 -13.79
CA ASP A 648 33.39 4.31 -12.35
C ASP A 648 32.01 3.91 -11.82
N VAL A 649 31.88 2.70 -11.25
CA VAL A 649 30.62 2.21 -10.68
C VAL A 649 30.10 3.13 -9.56
N ALA A 650 30.98 3.93 -8.92
CA ALA A 650 30.59 4.96 -7.97
C ALA A 650 29.78 6.13 -8.59
N MET A 651 29.60 6.19 -9.91
CA MET A 651 28.61 7.07 -10.56
C MET A 651 27.16 6.63 -10.31
N PHE A 652 26.96 5.38 -9.89
CA PHE A 652 25.65 4.76 -9.67
C PHE A 652 25.36 4.47 -8.20
N SER A 653 26.03 5.16 -7.27
CA SER A 653 25.81 5.00 -5.82
C SER A 653 24.46 5.54 -5.29
N TRP A 654 23.54 5.88 -6.19
CA TRP A 654 22.15 6.23 -5.93
C TRP A 654 21.19 5.04 -6.17
N VAL A 655 21.72 3.92 -6.67
CA VAL A 655 21.04 2.63 -6.76
C VAL A 655 21.27 1.89 -5.44
N GLU A 656 20.31 1.96 -4.52
CA GLU A 656 20.31 1.30 -3.19
C GLU A 656 19.15 0.30 -3.03
#